data_AF-A0A9D6UTJ3-F1
#
_entry.id   AF-A0A9D6UTJ3-F1
#
_cell.length_a   1.000
_cell.length_b   1.000
_cell.length_c   1.000
_cell.angle_alpha   90.00
_cell.angle_beta   90.00
_cell.angle_gamma   90.00
#
_symmetry.space_group_name_H-M   'P 1'
#
loop_
_entity.id
_entity.type
_entity.pdbx_description
1 polymer ?
#
loop_
_entity_poly.entity_id
_entity_poly.type
_entity_poly.pdbx_seq_one_letter_code
_entity_poly.pdbx_strand_id
1 'polypeptide(L)'
;MQYAAGRLQRGAAESRMLLAHAAAMTERWERLAEAPFAPECLTLNPGNGCNMACRYCFSADSRRDAPLTPVRMEAVAGAAALVARHCAAKGRTFQLVLHGGGEPALHWDVLQEAVAITRRAALEAGIAWRGYVATNGLLDEGRARWLAQNLDEIGLSCDGPPDVQDYLRPATSGKPASLAVARTAAVLRACGARFTIRTTITPATTERQAEIVAWLDESLGAKLGRFEPVFLAGANTSERFRPEQADWFVHHYRRAEREARARVMELEFGGVRLEEIHGPHCNPLKDVLQLLPDGSFTGCFARGRDVNDWATIGHWEAGGGEVRLDERRLSELKRAAMVIPERCRGCVNVLHCARECPEVCLAGGDALPDEPGFRCLISSKLAEGWVLEAAGFEPRSGTVVPASRIRRLLAGADEFIDTNEPLALWEAVRHRFAIECRALPPPLWQMRGFEDDGAKAWRHLKMRLESGMSGEALSVYVHVPFCDRRCGFCDCYSVPLPGSRREQESAFAAALLAEMDAWTDRNGLRERPVTTIHFGGGTPHWLSAAVFERIVTGLRERLLVTPATEWAIETTTSLAGPAELEELWRLGFRRLHLGVQTLEDSVRENIGRRESAAKALSKVAAALDRGFVTTADLVFGLPGQTMTGWLSGLATLADAGLDGFSLYGLQVSHRNRRFLERRGGHGANPVWEFLLFCAADQYLTRRGLVKNHFTHFAGPRDGNLYYTHGLRGEDLLALGPSADGVFNGYHYRHPELEGYLAGPPPGLEGGLEQPGSGRAWMPAASELMCGRLSESALWAAGRGTLIGGWLEAGLLVSSPPGGWRLSATGSWFIQQMLDQLEAA
;
A
#
# COMPACT_ATOMS: atom_id res chain seq x y z
N MET A 1 23.16 -25.19 -16.64
CA MET A 1 22.50 -25.87 -17.79
C MET A 1 21.65 -27.07 -17.37
N GLN A 2 22.14 -28.03 -16.58
CA GLN A 2 21.32 -29.19 -16.13
C GLN A 2 20.11 -28.80 -15.24
N TYR A 3 20.23 -27.77 -14.41
CA TYR A 3 19.11 -27.23 -13.63
C TYR A 3 18.00 -26.59 -14.50
N ALA A 4 18.40 -25.93 -15.60
CA ALA A 4 17.47 -25.36 -16.58
C ALA A 4 16.80 -26.46 -17.42
N ALA A 5 17.54 -27.51 -17.79
CA ALA A 5 17.00 -28.68 -18.51
C ALA A 5 15.98 -29.46 -17.66
N GLY A 6 16.23 -29.61 -16.34
CA GLY A 6 15.27 -30.22 -15.41
C GLY A 6 13.97 -29.41 -15.23
N ARG A 7 14.05 -28.07 -15.20
CA ARG A 7 12.86 -27.20 -15.22
C ARG A 7 12.11 -27.23 -16.56
N LEU A 8 12.83 -27.26 -17.69
CA LEU A 8 12.23 -27.37 -19.03
C LEU A 8 11.49 -28.71 -19.22
N GLN A 9 12.04 -29.81 -18.70
CA GLN A 9 11.38 -31.12 -18.75
C GLN A 9 10.15 -31.21 -17.83
N ARG A 10 10.18 -30.61 -16.62
CA ARG A 10 8.98 -30.48 -15.77
C ARG A 10 7.92 -29.60 -16.42
N GLY A 11 8.31 -28.43 -16.93
CA GLY A 11 7.40 -27.54 -17.66
C GLY A 11 6.73 -28.23 -18.85
N ALA A 12 7.45 -29.08 -19.60
CA ALA A 12 6.88 -29.84 -20.70
C ALA A 12 5.94 -30.99 -20.27
N ALA A 13 6.12 -31.55 -19.07
CA ALA A 13 5.20 -32.54 -18.50
C ALA A 13 3.94 -31.86 -17.93
N GLU A 14 4.12 -30.74 -17.22
CA GLU A 14 3.05 -29.90 -16.67
C GLU A 14 2.21 -29.29 -17.78
N SER A 15 2.82 -28.76 -18.85
CA SER A 15 2.08 -28.28 -20.03
C SER A 15 1.27 -29.39 -20.72
N ARG A 16 1.80 -30.61 -20.83
CA ARG A 16 1.04 -31.75 -21.39
C ARG A 16 -0.13 -32.16 -20.50
N MET A 17 0.04 -32.10 -19.18
CA MET A 17 -1.03 -32.35 -18.22
C MET A 17 -2.12 -31.27 -18.29
N LEU A 18 -1.74 -29.99 -18.36
CA LEU A 18 -2.66 -28.88 -18.52
C LEU A 18 -3.41 -28.95 -19.86
N LEU A 19 -2.74 -29.34 -20.96
CA LEU A 19 -3.37 -29.52 -22.27
C LEU A 19 -4.33 -30.72 -22.30
N ALA A 20 -3.97 -31.85 -21.67
CA ALA A 20 -4.86 -33.00 -21.56
C ALA A 20 -6.07 -32.70 -20.66
N HIS A 21 -5.87 -31.96 -19.57
CA HIS A 21 -6.96 -31.46 -18.74
C HIS A 21 -7.86 -30.51 -19.53
N ALA A 22 -7.30 -29.53 -20.24
CA ALA A 22 -8.06 -28.62 -21.10
C ALA A 22 -8.89 -29.37 -22.14
N ALA A 23 -8.33 -30.39 -22.82
CA ALA A 23 -9.05 -31.21 -23.79
C ALA A 23 -10.21 -32.01 -23.16
N ALA A 24 -9.97 -32.66 -22.01
CA ALA A 24 -11.02 -33.37 -21.27
C ALA A 24 -12.11 -32.41 -20.75
N MET A 25 -11.74 -31.19 -20.39
CA MET A 25 -12.68 -30.15 -19.99
C MET A 25 -13.46 -29.59 -21.19
N THR A 26 -12.88 -29.54 -22.41
CA THR A 26 -13.60 -29.18 -23.65
C THR A 26 -14.69 -30.22 -23.98
N GLU A 27 -14.41 -31.51 -23.87
CA GLU A 27 -15.42 -32.55 -24.11
C GLU A 27 -16.56 -32.48 -23.07
N ARG A 28 -16.23 -32.14 -21.81
CA ARG A 28 -17.24 -31.86 -20.77
C ARG A 28 -18.02 -30.58 -21.07
N TRP A 29 -17.38 -29.56 -21.62
CA TRP A 29 -18.01 -28.31 -22.05
C TRP A 29 -19.02 -28.56 -23.17
N GLU A 30 -18.67 -29.35 -24.18
CA GLU A 30 -19.58 -29.70 -25.28
C GLU A 30 -20.81 -30.49 -24.77
N ARG A 31 -20.62 -31.46 -23.88
CA ARG A 31 -21.74 -32.17 -23.24
C ARG A 31 -22.68 -31.25 -22.46
N LEU A 32 -22.15 -30.24 -21.77
CA LEU A 32 -22.97 -29.26 -21.03
C LEU A 32 -23.80 -28.38 -21.98
N ALA A 33 -23.31 -28.13 -23.20
CA ALA A 33 -24.01 -27.35 -24.22
C ALA A 33 -25.27 -28.06 -24.71
N GLU A 34 -25.17 -29.37 -24.90
CA GLU A 34 -26.23 -30.20 -25.44
C GLU A 34 -27.20 -30.71 -24.36
N ALA A 35 -26.80 -30.64 -23.08
CA ALA A 35 -27.67 -31.05 -21.98
C ALA A 35 -28.98 -30.24 -21.97
N PRO A 36 -30.14 -30.88 -21.74
CA PRO A 36 -31.40 -30.15 -21.54
C PRO A 36 -31.30 -29.18 -20.35
N PHE A 37 -31.96 -28.04 -20.45
CA PHE A 37 -32.07 -27.11 -19.32
C PHE A 37 -32.89 -27.77 -18.21
N ALA A 38 -32.33 -27.84 -17.00
CA ALA A 38 -32.96 -28.55 -15.89
C ALA A 38 -32.69 -27.78 -14.60
N PRO A 39 -33.50 -26.76 -14.28
CA PRO A 39 -33.18 -25.76 -13.28
C PRO A 39 -33.03 -26.36 -11.87
N GLU A 40 -31.95 -26.00 -11.20
CA GLU A 40 -31.65 -26.38 -9.81
C GLU A 40 -31.76 -25.19 -8.84
N CYS A 41 -31.79 -23.98 -9.40
CA CYS A 41 -31.85 -22.72 -8.68
C CYS A 41 -33.03 -21.88 -9.17
N LEU A 42 -33.82 -21.35 -8.24
CA LEU A 42 -34.82 -20.31 -8.49
C LEU A 42 -34.27 -18.96 -8.04
N THR A 43 -33.96 -18.07 -8.99
CA THR A 43 -33.69 -16.67 -8.68
C THR A 43 -35.01 -15.89 -8.75
N LEU A 44 -35.39 -15.23 -7.67
CA LEU A 44 -36.60 -14.44 -7.59
C LEU A 44 -36.25 -12.96 -7.54
N ASN A 45 -36.84 -12.17 -8.43
CA ASN A 45 -36.92 -10.72 -8.31
C ASN A 45 -38.25 -10.36 -7.62
N PRO A 46 -38.24 -9.97 -6.31
CA PRO A 46 -39.47 -9.65 -5.59
C PRO A 46 -40.16 -8.38 -6.10
N GLY A 47 -39.39 -7.49 -6.74
CA GLY A 47 -39.83 -6.20 -7.26
C GLY A 47 -38.66 -5.23 -7.45
N ASN A 48 -38.90 -4.13 -8.15
CA ASN A 48 -37.83 -3.21 -8.57
C ASN A 48 -37.55 -2.07 -7.56
N GLY A 49 -38.27 -1.98 -6.44
CA GLY A 49 -38.12 -0.89 -5.47
C GLY A 49 -36.77 -0.92 -4.76
N CYS A 50 -36.17 0.24 -4.47
CA CYS A 50 -34.93 0.32 -3.71
C CYS A 50 -34.83 1.63 -2.90
N ASN A 51 -34.28 1.56 -1.69
CA ASN A 51 -34.07 2.68 -0.76
C ASN A 51 -32.64 3.27 -0.85
N MET A 52 -31.90 2.96 -1.92
CA MET A 52 -30.61 3.55 -2.26
C MET A 52 -30.59 4.16 -3.68
N ALA A 53 -29.77 5.19 -3.85
CA ALA A 53 -29.51 5.87 -5.11
C ALA A 53 -28.07 5.63 -5.60
N CYS A 54 -27.59 4.37 -5.57
CA CYS A 54 -26.20 4.06 -5.91
C CYS A 54 -25.81 4.58 -7.31
N ARG A 55 -24.64 5.21 -7.41
CA ARG A 55 -24.21 5.97 -8.60
C ARG A 55 -23.97 5.07 -9.81
N TYR A 56 -23.46 3.86 -9.57
CA TYR A 56 -23.18 2.85 -10.60
C TYR A 56 -24.30 1.82 -10.80
N CYS A 57 -25.45 1.96 -10.12
CA CYS A 57 -26.47 0.91 -10.13
C CYS A 57 -26.98 0.63 -11.56
N PHE A 58 -26.70 -0.58 -12.06
CA PHE A 58 -27.16 -1.01 -13.39
C PHE A 58 -28.68 -1.19 -13.46
N SER A 59 -29.37 -1.36 -12.32
CA SER A 59 -30.84 -1.49 -12.26
C SER A 59 -31.56 -0.15 -12.09
N ALA A 60 -30.84 0.99 -12.18
CA ALA A 60 -31.42 2.29 -11.89
C ALA A 60 -32.54 2.71 -12.85
N ASP A 61 -32.40 2.44 -14.15
CA ASP A 61 -33.36 2.85 -15.18
C ASP A 61 -34.68 2.06 -15.12
N SER A 62 -34.61 0.75 -14.84
CA SER A 62 -35.83 -0.08 -14.62
C SER A 62 -36.71 0.38 -13.46
N ARG A 63 -36.21 1.27 -12.58
CA ARG A 63 -36.99 1.87 -11.49
C ARG A 63 -37.78 3.10 -11.93
N ARG A 64 -37.41 3.72 -13.07
CA ARG A 64 -38.07 4.92 -13.61
C ARG A 64 -39.25 4.56 -14.51
N ASP A 65 -39.17 3.45 -15.23
CA ASP A 65 -40.09 3.15 -16.34
C ASP A 65 -41.17 2.11 -16.03
N ALA A 66 -41.11 1.39 -14.90
CA ALA A 66 -42.10 0.35 -14.56
C ALA A 66 -42.65 0.49 -13.12
N PRO A 67 -43.98 0.38 -12.90
CA PRO A 67 -44.57 0.44 -11.58
C PRO A 67 -44.13 -0.73 -10.67
N LEU A 68 -44.14 -0.50 -9.36
CA LEU A 68 -43.81 -1.45 -8.30
C LEU A 68 -44.88 -2.55 -8.19
N THR A 69 -44.89 -3.51 -9.11
CA THR A 69 -45.73 -4.71 -8.97
C THR A 69 -44.89 -5.83 -8.36
N PRO A 70 -45.26 -6.38 -7.19
CA PRO A 70 -44.61 -7.55 -6.64
C PRO A 70 -44.86 -8.78 -7.51
N VAL A 71 -43.93 -9.72 -7.49
CA VAL A 71 -44.10 -11.03 -8.14
C VAL A 71 -45.29 -11.79 -7.53
N ARG A 72 -46.05 -12.49 -8.39
CA ARG A 72 -47.23 -13.28 -7.98
C ARG A 72 -46.81 -14.59 -7.32
N MET A 73 -47.39 -14.92 -6.17
CA MET A 73 -47.00 -16.10 -5.38
C MET A 73 -47.37 -17.42 -6.06
N GLU A 74 -48.42 -17.42 -6.89
CA GLU A 74 -48.80 -18.56 -7.70
C GLU A 74 -47.73 -18.88 -8.76
N ALA A 75 -47.08 -17.85 -9.32
CA ALA A 75 -45.95 -18.02 -10.23
C ALA A 75 -44.72 -18.56 -9.49
N VAL A 76 -44.47 -18.10 -8.26
CA VAL A 76 -43.41 -18.63 -7.39
C VAL A 76 -43.65 -20.10 -7.08
N ALA A 77 -44.87 -20.50 -6.73
CA ALA A 77 -45.22 -21.88 -6.46
C ALA A 77 -45.03 -22.79 -7.69
N GLY A 78 -45.47 -22.35 -8.87
CA GLY A 78 -45.26 -23.08 -10.13
C GLY A 78 -43.78 -23.26 -10.45
N ALA A 79 -42.98 -22.20 -10.33
CA ALA A 79 -41.53 -22.25 -10.55
C ALA A 79 -40.81 -23.14 -9.53
N ALA A 80 -41.21 -23.06 -8.25
CA ALA A 80 -40.66 -23.89 -7.18
C ALA A 80 -40.95 -25.37 -7.41
N ALA A 81 -42.17 -25.72 -7.81
CA ALA A 81 -42.52 -27.10 -8.14
C ALA A 81 -41.67 -27.65 -9.30
N LEU A 82 -41.42 -26.84 -10.33
CA LEU A 82 -40.55 -27.23 -11.44
C LEU A 82 -39.11 -27.49 -10.97
N VAL A 83 -38.51 -26.55 -10.25
CA VAL A 83 -37.13 -26.67 -9.73
C VAL A 83 -36.99 -27.85 -8.78
N ALA A 84 -37.96 -28.05 -7.87
CA ALA A 84 -37.95 -29.16 -6.92
C ALA A 84 -37.96 -30.52 -7.62
N ARG A 85 -38.77 -30.68 -8.68
CA ARG A 85 -38.79 -31.90 -9.49
C ARG A 85 -37.43 -32.19 -10.14
N HIS A 86 -36.79 -31.17 -10.72
CA HIS A 86 -35.46 -31.34 -11.35
C HIS A 86 -34.38 -31.65 -10.32
N CYS A 87 -34.38 -30.97 -9.18
CA CYS A 87 -33.47 -31.25 -8.08
C CYS A 87 -33.64 -32.69 -7.55
N ALA A 88 -34.88 -33.15 -7.37
CA ALA A 88 -35.16 -34.53 -6.95
C ALA A 88 -34.66 -35.56 -7.96
N ALA A 89 -34.92 -35.34 -9.26
CA ALA A 89 -34.44 -36.22 -10.32
C ALA A 89 -32.90 -36.30 -10.38
N LYS A 90 -32.19 -35.21 -10.03
CA LYS A 90 -30.72 -35.14 -10.05
C LYS A 90 -30.06 -35.44 -8.69
N GLY A 91 -30.82 -35.60 -7.61
CA GLY A 91 -30.29 -35.70 -6.25
C GLY A 91 -29.54 -34.42 -5.80
N ARG A 92 -30.04 -33.25 -6.19
CA ARG A 92 -29.42 -31.94 -5.93
C ARG A 92 -30.22 -31.12 -4.90
N THR A 93 -29.55 -30.14 -4.30
CA THR A 93 -30.16 -29.19 -3.36
C THR A 93 -30.92 -28.11 -4.12
N PHE A 94 -32.16 -27.82 -3.71
CA PHE A 94 -32.90 -26.65 -4.19
C PHE A 94 -32.21 -25.38 -3.70
N GLN A 95 -31.80 -24.49 -4.61
CA GLN A 95 -31.31 -23.16 -4.25
C GLN A 95 -32.35 -22.06 -4.51
N LEU A 96 -32.70 -21.27 -3.50
CA LEU A 96 -33.44 -20.03 -3.64
C LEU A 96 -32.48 -18.84 -3.58
N VAL A 97 -32.52 -17.97 -4.57
CA VAL A 97 -31.75 -16.72 -4.63
C VAL A 97 -32.73 -15.55 -4.70
N LEU A 98 -32.74 -14.71 -3.67
CA LEU A 98 -33.53 -13.47 -3.63
C LEU A 98 -32.65 -12.31 -4.12
N HIS A 99 -32.84 -11.91 -5.38
CA HIS A 99 -31.99 -10.94 -6.06
C HIS A 99 -32.70 -10.31 -7.28
N GLY A 100 -32.34 -9.07 -7.62
CA GLY A 100 -32.71 -8.42 -8.89
C GLY A 100 -33.46 -7.10 -8.69
N GLY A 101 -33.36 -6.21 -9.69
CA GLY A 101 -34.14 -4.96 -9.84
C GLY A 101 -33.88 -3.84 -8.81
N GLY A 102 -33.89 -4.18 -7.52
CA GLY A 102 -33.83 -3.26 -6.39
C GLY A 102 -33.42 -3.96 -5.08
N GLU A 103 -34.06 -3.61 -3.97
CA GLU A 103 -33.83 -4.16 -2.62
C GLU A 103 -34.92 -5.19 -2.26
N PRO A 104 -34.58 -6.50 -2.19
CA PRO A 104 -35.53 -7.55 -1.83
C PRO A 104 -36.28 -7.29 -0.52
N ALA A 105 -35.62 -6.73 0.50
CA ALA A 105 -36.24 -6.52 1.80
C ALA A 105 -37.32 -5.41 1.85
N LEU A 106 -37.52 -4.67 0.75
CA LEU A 106 -38.68 -3.77 0.63
C LEU A 106 -39.98 -4.52 0.31
N HIS A 107 -39.88 -5.73 -0.23
CA HIS A 107 -41.00 -6.62 -0.54
C HIS A 107 -41.05 -7.75 0.49
N TRP A 108 -41.18 -7.39 1.76
CA TRP A 108 -40.94 -8.30 2.89
C TRP A 108 -41.89 -9.50 2.92
N ASP A 109 -43.19 -9.28 2.71
CA ASP A 109 -44.19 -10.36 2.74
C ASP A 109 -43.93 -11.38 1.62
N VAL A 110 -43.67 -10.89 0.40
CA VAL A 110 -43.26 -11.68 -0.77
C VAL A 110 -42.00 -12.50 -0.49
N LEU A 111 -41.01 -11.89 0.16
CA LEU A 111 -39.76 -12.55 0.51
C LEU A 111 -40.01 -13.71 1.49
N GLN A 112 -40.76 -13.47 2.57
CA GLN A 112 -41.06 -14.50 3.57
C GLN A 112 -41.89 -15.64 2.97
N GLU A 113 -42.88 -15.30 2.16
CA GLU A 113 -43.76 -16.27 1.51
C GLU A 113 -43.00 -17.11 0.48
N ALA A 114 -42.12 -16.51 -0.33
CA ALA A 114 -41.28 -17.25 -1.28
C ALA A 114 -40.33 -18.24 -0.58
N VAL A 115 -39.75 -17.85 0.57
CA VAL A 115 -38.95 -18.77 1.40
C VAL A 115 -39.81 -19.93 1.89
N ALA A 116 -41.04 -19.67 2.36
CA ALA A 116 -41.93 -20.72 2.83
C ALA A 116 -42.37 -21.68 1.70
N ILE A 117 -42.73 -21.15 0.53
CA ILE A 117 -43.14 -21.93 -0.65
C ILE A 117 -42.02 -22.84 -1.13
N THR A 118 -40.82 -22.30 -1.32
CA THR A 118 -39.68 -23.09 -1.84
C THR A 118 -39.18 -24.12 -0.84
N ARG A 119 -39.17 -23.81 0.47
CA ARG A 119 -38.86 -24.79 1.51
C ARG A 119 -39.86 -25.94 1.51
N ARG A 120 -41.15 -25.64 1.39
CA ARG A 120 -42.20 -26.66 1.32
C ARG A 120 -42.05 -27.54 0.08
N ALA A 121 -41.81 -26.94 -1.09
CA ALA A 121 -41.59 -27.68 -2.33
C ALA A 121 -40.38 -28.62 -2.24
N ALA A 122 -39.28 -28.18 -1.62
CA ALA A 122 -38.11 -29.02 -1.39
C ALA A 122 -38.40 -30.17 -0.40
N LEU A 123 -39.13 -29.88 0.68
CA LEU A 123 -39.53 -30.87 1.67
C LEU A 123 -40.44 -31.96 1.07
N GLU A 124 -41.45 -31.56 0.30
CA GLU A 124 -42.39 -32.47 -0.39
C GLU A 124 -41.67 -33.34 -1.43
N ALA A 125 -40.62 -32.81 -2.07
CA ALA A 125 -39.77 -33.54 -3.00
C ALA A 125 -38.65 -34.37 -2.32
N GLY A 126 -38.52 -34.32 -0.98
CA GLY A 126 -37.53 -35.09 -0.23
C GLY A 126 -36.07 -34.65 -0.45
N ILE A 127 -35.84 -33.38 -0.78
CA ILE A 127 -34.51 -32.82 -1.09
C ILE A 127 -34.10 -31.73 -0.10
N ALA A 128 -32.79 -31.47 -0.02
CA ALA A 128 -32.28 -30.34 0.75
C ALA A 128 -32.65 -29.00 0.10
N TRP A 129 -32.74 -27.95 0.93
CA TRP A 129 -33.02 -26.58 0.52
C TRP A 129 -31.93 -25.64 1.04
N ARG A 130 -31.56 -24.64 0.23
CA ARG A 130 -30.67 -23.54 0.64
C ARG A 130 -31.20 -22.19 0.17
N GLY A 131 -31.12 -21.18 1.03
CA GLY A 131 -31.55 -19.82 0.75
C GLY A 131 -30.41 -18.81 0.76
N TYR A 132 -30.41 -17.92 -0.23
CA TYR A 132 -29.52 -16.75 -0.33
C TYR A 132 -30.32 -15.48 -0.60
N VAL A 133 -29.89 -14.36 -0.02
CA VAL A 133 -30.40 -13.02 -0.36
C VAL A 133 -29.25 -12.06 -0.64
N ALA A 134 -29.39 -11.19 -1.64
CA ALA A 134 -28.54 -10.01 -1.78
C ALA A 134 -29.28 -8.77 -1.28
N THR A 135 -28.74 -8.11 -0.26
CA THR A 135 -29.32 -6.90 0.32
C THR A 135 -28.30 -5.78 0.33
N ASN A 136 -28.80 -4.54 0.27
CA ASN A 136 -28.02 -3.33 0.42
C ASN A 136 -27.72 -2.99 1.89
N GLY A 137 -28.33 -3.72 2.84
CA GLY A 137 -28.02 -3.61 4.27
C GLY A 137 -28.78 -2.55 5.04
N LEU A 138 -29.70 -1.79 4.43
CA LEU A 138 -30.59 -0.86 5.14
C LEU A 138 -31.77 -1.61 5.74
N LEU A 139 -31.46 -2.46 6.72
CA LEU A 139 -32.42 -3.29 7.46
C LEU A 139 -32.61 -2.76 8.87
N ASP A 140 -33.81 -2.92 9.40
CA ASP A 140 -34.00 -2.90 10.85
C ASP A 140 -33.48 -4.20 11.47
N GLU A 141 -33.31 -4.20 12.79
CA GLU A 141 -32.77 -5.33 13.53
C GLU A 141 -33.65 -6.59 13.39
N GLY A 142 -34.98 -6.45 13.38
CA GLY A 142 -35.90 -7.57 13.27
C GLY A 142 -35.74 -8.31 11.94
N ARG A 143 -35.66 -7.56 10.84
CA ARG A 143 -35.42 -8.11 9.50
C ARG A 143 -34.06 -8.76 9.40
N ALA A 144 -33.00 -8.12 9.91
CA ALA A 144 -31.66 -8.69 9.90
C ALA A 144 -31.58 -10.02 10.68
N ARG A 145 -32.21 -10.09 11.86
CA ARG A 145 -32.33 -11.34 12.64
C ARG A 145 -33.12 -12.41 11.90
N TRP A 146 -34.22 -12.04 11.25
CA TRP A 146 -35.03 -12.99 10.49
C TRP A 146 -34.23 -13.61 9.33
N LEU A 147 -33.50 -12.78 8.56
CA LEU A 147 -32.65 -13.28 7.47
C LEU A 147 -31.58 -14.24 8.02
N ALA A 148 -30.91 -13.87 9.12
CA ALA A 148 -29.92 -14.72 9.77
C ALA A 148 -30.45 -16.10 10.21
N GLN A 149 -31.73 -16.18 10.57
CA GLN A 149 -32.37 -17.41 11.05
C GLN A 149 -32.98 -18.24 9.92
N ASN A 150 -33.26 -17.63 8.76
CA ASN A 150 -34.04 -18.26 7.70
C ASN A 150 -33.29 -18.45 6.38
N LEU A 151 -32.07 -17.94 6.26
CA LEU A 151 -31.24 -18.08 5.08
C LEU A 151 -29.87 -18.63 5.45
N ASP A 152 -29.28 -19.40 4.55
CA ASP A 152 -27.97 -20.02 4.75
C ASP A 152 -26.83 -19.04 4.47
N GLU A 153 -27.05 -18.08 3.56
CA GLU A 153 -26.07 -17.07 3.21
C GLU A 153 -26.72 -15.72 2.90
N ILE A 154 -26.05 -14.63 3.32
CA ILE A 154 -26.50 -13.25 3.09
C ILE A 154 -25.40 -12.47 2.36
N GLY A 155 -25.69 -12.06 1.14
CA GLY A 155 -24.85 -11.11 0.40
C GLY A 155 -25.13 -9.68 0.84
N LEU A 156 -24.24 -9.08 1.61
CA LEU A 156 -24.36 -7.71 2.10
C LEU A 156 -23.54 -6.77 1.21
N SER A 157 -24.18 -5.80 0.57
CA SER A 157 -23.49 -4.87 -0.33
C SER A 157 -22.81 -3.73 0.44
N CYS A 158 -21.48 -3.65 0.37
CA CYS A 158 -20.70 -2.57 0.96
C CYS A 158 -19.42 -2.32 0.14
N ASP A 159 -19.16 -1.05 -0.19
CA ASP A 159 -18.03 -0.66 -1.03
C ASP A 159 -16.80 -0.19 -0.22
N GLY A 160 -16.89 -0.12 1.10
CA GLY A 160 -15.77 0.20 1.98
C GLY A 160 -16.07 1.27 3.04
N PRO A 161 -15.05 2.04 3.46
CA PRO A 161 -15.17 3.06 4.49
C PRO A 161 -16.29 4.08 4.21
N PRO A 162 -16.78 4.82 5.23
CA PRO A 162 -17.92 5.72 5.10
C PRO A 162 -17.84 6.70 3.93
N ASP A 163 -16.66 7.28 3.68
CA ASP A 163 -16.46 8.21 2.57
C ASP A 163 -16.58 7.55 1.19
N VAL A 164 -16.26 6.25 1.08
CA VAL A 164 -16.47 5.44 -0.15
C VAL A 164 -17.93 4.99 -0.26
N GLN A 165 -18.45 4.33 0.79
CA GLN A 165 -19.78 3.75 0.81
C GLN A 165 -20.86 4.80 0.62
N ASP A 166 -20.79 5.93 1.33
CA ASP A 166 -21.84 6.95 1.27
C ASP A 166 -21.75 7.78 -0.02
N TYR A 167 -20.56 7.87 -0.62
CA TYR A 167 -20.38 8.48 -1.94
C TYR A 167 -20.95 7.60 -3.05
N LEU A 168 -20.60 6.31 -3.08
CA LEU A 168 -21.01 5.41 -4.14
C LEU A 168 -22.45 4.92 -3.99
N ARG A 169 -22.92 4.75 -2.75
CA ARG A 169 -24.21 4.14 -2.39
C ARG A 169 -25.03 5.01 -1.43
N PRO A 170 -25.38 6.25 -1.79
CA PRO A 170 -26.16 7.12 -0.93
C PRO A 170 -27.57 6.54 -0.69
N ALA A 171 -28.05 6.61 0.56
CA ALA A 171 -29.43 6.28 0.89
C ALA A 171 -30.38 7.36 0.35
N THR A 172 -31.57 6.97 -0.12
CA THR A 172 -32.58 7.94 -0.59
C THR A 172 -33.11 8.85 0.53
N SER A 173 -32.95 8.42 1.79
CA SER A 173 -33.29 9.22 2.98
C SER A 173 -32.32 10.36 3.29
N GLY A 174 -31.15 10.41 2.61
CA GLY A 174 -30.06 11.35 2.92
C GLY A 174 -29.23 10.99 4.15
N LYS A 175 -29.59 9.94 4.90
CA LYS A 175 -28.78 9.45 6.03
C LYS A 175 -27.58 8.63 5.52
N PRO A 176 -26.46 8.58 6.28
CA PRO A 176 -25.32 7.73 5.94
C PRO A 176 -25.71 6.25 5.86
N ALA A 177 -25.49 5.64 4.70
CA ALA A 177 -25.76 4.22 4.44
C ALA A 177 -24.75 3.33 5.19
N SER A 178 -23.50 3.78 5.28
CA SER A 178 -22.40 3.12 6.00
C SER A 178 -22.77 2.71 7.43
N LEU A 179 -23.41 3.61 8.19
CA LEU A 179 -23.86 3.34 9.55
C LEU A 179 -24.95 2.26 9.63
N ALA A 180 -25.87 2.25 8.66
CA ALA A 180 -26.93 1.24 8.61
C ALA A 180 -26.37 -0.14 8.26
N VAL A 181 -25.49 -0.20 7.26
CA VAL A 181 -24.78 -1.43 6.87
C VAL A 181 -23.98 -2.00 8.04
N ALA A 182 -23.26 -1.16 8.79
CA ALA A 182 -22.48 -1.59 9.95
C ALA A 182 -23.36 -2.19 11.06
N ARG A 183 -24.54 -1.58 11.34
CA ARG A 183 -25.51 -2.14 12.29
C ARG A 183 -26.05 -3.49 11.82
N THR A 184 -26.42 -3.60 10.55
CA THR A 184 -26.88 -4.87 9.97
C THR A 184 -25.82 -5.96 10.10
N ALA A 185 -24.57 -5.68 9.72
CA ALA A 185 -23.46 -6.62 9.87
C ALA A 185 -23.26 -7.05 11.33
N ALA A 186 -23.36 -6.12 12.29
CA ALA A 186 -23.26 -6.44 13.71
C ALA A 186 -24.36 -7.41 14.18
N VAL A 187 -25.61 -7.21 13.73
CA VAL A 187 -26.73 -8.11 14.03
C VAL A 187 -26.51 -9.49 13.40
N LEU A 188 -26.09 -9.55 12.14
CA LEU A 188 -25.79 -10.81 11.46
C LEU A 188 -24.70 -11.61 12.18
N ARG A 189 -23.61 -10.94 12.60
CA ARG A 189 -22.55 -11.56 13.41
C ARG A 189 -23.07 -12.06 14.75
N ALA A 190 -23.87 -11.26 15.45
CA ALA A 190 -24.42 -11.63 16.75
C ALA A 190 -25.32 -12.88 16.67
N CYS A 191 -25.96 -13.11 15.51
CA CYS A 191 -26.73 -14.32 15.23
C CYS A 191 -25.89 -15.50 14.72
N GLY A 192 -24.58 -15.33 14.50
CA GLY A 192 -23.71 -16.35 13.90
C GLY A 192 -24.01 -16.61 12.41
N ALA A 193 -24.64 -15.66 11.72
CA ALA A 193 -25.00 -15.83 10.31
C ALA A 193 -23.77 -15.81 9.42
N ARG A 194 -23.78 -16.61 8.35
CA ARG A 194 -22.78 -16.54 7.29
C ARG A 194 -23.17 -15.42 6.33
N PHE A 195 -22.33 -14.40 6.20
CA PHE A 195 -22.55 -13.32 5.24
C PHE A 195 -21.28 -12.99 4.45
N THR A 196 -21.50 -12.64 3.19
CA THR A 196 -20.46 -12.30 2.22
C THR A 196 -20.60 -10.83 1.87
N ILE A 197 -19.50 -10.06 1.98
CA ILE A 197 -19.53 -8.67 1.53
C ILE A 197 -19.39 -8.63 0.01
N ARG A 198 -20.30 -7.93 -0.66
CA ARG A 198 -20.21 -7.65 -2.10
C ARG A 198 -19.79 -6.21 -2.30
N THR A 199 -18.64 -6.02 -2.92
CA THR A 199 -17.98 -4.72 -3.10
C THR A 199 -17.84 -4.41 -4.57
N THR A 200 -18.31 -3.23 -4.98
CA THR A 200 -18.13 -2.74 -6.35
C THR A 200 -16.93 -1.81 -6.40
N ILE A 201 -15.89 -2.19 -7.14
CA ILE A 201 -14.71 -1.38 -7.35
C ILE A 201 -14.90 -0.52 -8.60
N THR A 202 -14.73 0.78 -8.46
CA THR A 202 -14.76 1.76 -9.55
C THR A 202 -13.34 2.23 -9.86
N PRO A 203 -13.11 2.91 -11.00
CA PRO A 203 -11.84 3.60 -11.23
C PRO A 203 -11.43 4.48 -10.03
N ALA A 204 -12.36 5.25 -9.45
CA ALA A 204 -12.04 6.12 -8.32
C ALA A 204 -11.61 5.39 -7.02
N THR A 205 -11.96 4.10 -6.87
CA THR A 205 -11.70 3.32 -5.65
C THR A 205 -10.67 2.21 -5.85
N THR A 206 -10.11 2.06 -7.05
CA THR A 206 -9.20 0.97 -7.39
C THR A 206 -7.97 0.93 -6.49
N GLU A 207 -7.39 2.08 -6.16
CA GLU A 207 -6.18 2.16 -5.33
C GLU A 207 -6.43 1.80 -3.86
N ARG A 208 -7.69 1.90 -3.44
CA ARG A 208 -8.14 1.73 -2.06
C ARG A 208 -8.59 0.30 -1.75
N GLN A 209 -8.49 -0.64 -2.69
CA GLN A 209 -8.96 -2.02 -2.47
C GLN A 209 -8.39 -2.67 -1.20
N ALA A 210 -7.10 -2.48 -0.89
CA ALA A 210 -6.50 -2.99 0.35
C ALA A 210 -7.04 -2.27 1.60
N GLU A 211 -7.22 -0.96 1.54
CA GLU A 211 -7.86 -0.20 2.62
C GLU A 211 -9.30 -0.66 2.86
N ILE A 212 -10.04 -0.94 1.78
CA ILE A 212 -11.40 -1.46 1.84
C ILE A 212 -11.40 -2.83 2.55
N VAL A 213 -10.50 -3.75 2.19
CA VAL A 213 -10.36 -5.04 2.89
C VAL A 213 -10.11 -4.86 4.38
N ALA A 214 -9.14 -4.01 4.75
CA ALA A 214 -8.83 -3.72 6.14
C ALA A 214 -10.05 -3.22 6.91
N TRP A 215 -10.78 -2.27 6.33
CA TRP A 215 -11.98 -1.71 6.94
C TRP A 215 -13.13 -2.72 7.06
N LEU A 216 -13.33 -3.59 6.06
CA LEU A 216 -14.37 -4.61 6.08
C LEU A 216 -14.17 -5.64 7.20
N ASP A 217 -12.93 -6.09 7.43
CA ASP A 217 -12.62 -6.98 8.56
C ASP A 217 -12.75 -6.22 9.91
N GLU A 218 -12.11 -5.06 10.05
CA GLU A 218 -12.09 -4.31 11.32
C GLU A 218 -13.47 -3.80 11.75
N SER A 219 -14.26 -3.27 10.81
CA SER A 219 -15.52 -2.60 11.11
C SER A 219 -16.73 -3.52 10.96
N LEU A 220 -16.72 -4.43 9.98
CA LEU A 220 -17.85 -5.32 9.70
C LEU A 220 -17.61 -6.75 10.18
N GLY A 221 -16.38 -7.14 10.56
CA GLY A 221 -16.04 -8.51 10.93
C GLY A 221 -16.27 -9.49 9.77
N ALA A 222 -16.09 -9.03 8.53
CA ALA A 222 -16.30 -9.83 7.33
C ALA A 222 -15.23 -10.94 7.22
N LYS A 223 -15.65 -12.14 6.83
CA LYS A 223 -14.72 -13.27 6.57
C LYS A 223 -14.59 -13.64 5.10
N LEU A 224 -15.51 -13.15 4.27
CA LEU A 224 -15.48 -13.32 2.82
C LEU A 224 -15.89 -12.01 2.15
N GLY A 225 -15.05 -11.52 1.25
CA GLY A 225 -15.34 -10.37 0.38
C GLY A 225 -15.30 -10.78 -1.08
N ARG A 226 -16.26 -10.29 -1.87
CA ARG A 226 -16.27 -10.44 -3.32
C ARG A 226 -16.14 -9.08 -3.98
N PHE A 227 -14.98 -8.83 -4.58
CA PHE A 227 -14.65 -7.56 -5.21
C PHE A 227 -14.87 -7.69 -6.71
N GLU A 228 -15.80 -6.89 -7.22
CA GLU A 228 -16.15 -6.88 -8.64
C GLU A 228 -15.90 -5.49 -9.22
N PRO A 229 -15.21 -5.37 -10.36
CA PRO A 229 -15.15 -4.09 -11.05
C PRO A 229 -16.55 -3.70 -11.51
N VAL A 230 -16.84 -2.41 -11.45
CA VAL A 230 -18.06 -1.83 -12.00
C VAL A 230 -18.23 -2.28 -13.45
N PHE A 231 -19.41 -2.78 -13.81
CA PHE A 231 -19.77 -3.11 -15.19
C PHE A 231 -20.98 -2.29 -15.59
N LEU A 232 -20.97 -1.85 -16.86
CA LEU A 232 -21.94 -0.92 -17.46
C LEU A 232 -21.92 0.46 -16.77
N ALA A 233 -21.93 1.54 -17.56
CA ALA A 233 -22.12 2.87 -17.01
C ALA A 233 -23.50 2.91 -16.33
N GLY A 234 -23.53 3.07 -15.01
CA GLY A 234 -24.80 3.21 -14.28
C GLY A 234 -25.55 4.46 -14.76
N ALA A 235 -26.85 4.51 -14.53
CA ALA A 235 -27.69 5.62 -14.95
C ALA A 235 -27.24 7.02 -14.45
N ASN A 236 -26.39 7.05 -13.41
CA ASN A 236 -25.92 8.25 -12.73
C ASN A 236 -24.38 8.38 -12.73
N THR A 237 -23.64 7.59 -13.53
CA THR A 237 -22.17 7.72 -13.66
C THR A 237 -21.64 7.21 -15.00
N SER A 238 -20.63 7.90 -15.54
CA SER A 238 -19.86 7.45 -16.71
C SER A 238 -18.57 6.71 -16.33
N GLU A 239 -18.33 6.50 -15.02
CA GLU A 239 -17.16 5.77 -14.52
C GLU A 239 -17.18 4.32 -15.00
N ARG A 240 -16.32 4.02 -15.98
CA ARG A 240 -16.05 2.68 -16.50
C ARG A 240 -14.54 2.48 -16.61
N PHE A 241 -14.11 1.24 -16.44
CA PHE A 241 -12.73 0.89 -16.72
C PHE A 241 -12.45 0.87 -18.22
N ARG A 242 -11.22 1.22 -18.58
CA ARG A 242 -10.66 1.08 -19.93
C ARG A 242 -9.62 -0.04 -19.96
N PRO A 243 -9.35 -0.66 -21.12
CA PRO A 243 -8.37 -1.75 -21.22
C PRO A 243 -6.99 -1.39 -20.62
N GLU A 244 -6.54 -0.14 -20.79
CA GLU A 244 -5.23 0.31 -20.29
C GLU A 244 -5.14 0.34 -18.75
N GLN A 245 -6.28 0.21 -18.05
CA GLN A 245 -6.34 0.19 -16.58
C GLN A 245 -6.33 -1.23 -16.01
N ALA A 246 -6.25 -2.27 -16.84
CA ALA A 246 -6.30 -3.65 -16.38
C ALA A 246 -5.15 -4.00 -15.43
N ASP A 247 -3.92 -3.63 -15.78
CA ASP A 247 -2.74 -3.87 -14.93
C ASP A 247 -2.84 -3.15 -13.58
N TRP A 248 -3.36 -1.93 -13.60
CA TRP A 248 -3.58 -1.14 -12.40
C TRP A 248 -4.63 -1.79 -11.48
N PHE A 249 -5.75 -2.27 -12.04
CA PHE A 249 -6.74 -3.01 -11.28
C PHE A 249 -6.15 -4.29 -10.68
N VAL A 250 -5.46 -5.11 -11.49
CA VAL A 250 -4.84 -6.37 -11.06
C VAL A 250 -3.84 -6.10 -9.93
N HIS A 251 -2.99 -5.09 -10.07
CA HIS A 251 -2.02 -4.70 -9.05
C HIS A 251 -2.70 -4.47 -7.69
N HIS A 252 -3.73 -3.62 -7.66
CA HIS A 252 -4.42 -3.29 -6.41
C HIS A 252 -5.29 -4.43 -5.88
N TYR A 253 -5.89 -5.24 -6.76
CA TYR A 253 -6.60 -6.45 -6.36
C TYR A 253 -5.67 -7.44 -5.67
N ARG A 254 -4.48 -7.67 -6.23
CA ARG A 254 -3.46 -8.55 -5.63
C ARG A 254 -2.93 -8.03 -4.30
N ARG A 255 -2.85 -6.71 -4.13
CA ARG A 255 -2.55 -6.09 -2.83
C ARG A 255 -3.68 -6.34 -1.82
N ALA A 256 -4.93 -6.23 -2.26
CA ALA A 256 -6.10 -6.52 -1.42
C ALA A 256 -6.16 -8.00 -1.03
N GLU A 257 -5.78 -8.93 -1.92
CA GLU A 257 -5.66 -10.36 -1.56
C GLU A 257 -4.61 -10.59 -0.46
N ARG A 258 -3.45 -9.94 -0.54
CA ARG A 258 -2.42 -10.04 0.51
C ARG A 258 -2.92 -9.47 1.85
N GLU A 259 -3.59 -8.33 1.81
CA GLU A 259 -4.22 -7.73 2.99
C GLU A 259 -5.29 -8.66 3.59
N ALA A 260 -6.11 -9.29 2.75
CA ALA A 260 -7.16 -10.21 3.18
C ALA A 260 -6.54 -11.45 3.85
N ARG A 261 -5.51 -12.05 3.23
CA ARG A 261 -4.77 -13.18 3.81
C ARG A 261 -4.14 -12.84 5.15
N ALA A 262 -3.54 -11.66 5.30
CA ALA A 262 -2.97 -11.19 6.57
C ALA A 262 -4.02 -11.07 7.69
N ARG A 263 -5.30 -10.93 7.33
CA ARG A 263 -6.44 -10.76 8.26
C ARG A 263 -7.31 -12.02 8.39
N VAL A 264 -6.91 -13.13 7.78
CA VAL A 264 -7.70 -14.37 7.74
C VAL A 264 -9.10 -14.11 7.14
N MET A 265 -9.15 -13.24 6.14
CA MET A 265 -10.31 -12.97 5.30
C MET A 265 -10.05 -13.55 3.90
N GLU A 266 -11.07 -14.14 3.31
CA GLU A 266 -11.02 -14.62 1.93
C GLU A 266 -11.51 -13.53 0.97
N LEU A 267 -10.82 -13.38 -0.17
CA LEU A 267 -11.18 -12.45 -1.23
C LEU A 267 -11.43 -13.20 -2.53
N GLU A 268 -12.60 -12.99 -3.13
CA GLU A 268 -13.02 -13.63 -4.37
C GLU A 268 -13.18 -12.62 -5.51
N PHE A 269 -12.94 -13.07 -6.74
CA PHE A 269 -13.27 -12.37 -7.97
C PHE A 269 -14.10 -13.29 -8.88
N GLY A 270 -15.35 -12.91 -9.14
CA GLY A 270 -16.30 -13.76 -9.85
C GLY A 270 -16.00 -13.96 -11.33
N GLY A 271 -15.10 -13.17 -11.91
CA GLY A 271 -14.71 -13.29 -13.32
C GLY A 271 -13.92 -14.56 -13.66
N VAL A 272 -13.22 -15.14 -12.67
CA VAL A 272 -12.37 -16.32 -12.84
C VAL A 272 -12.59 -17.31 -11.70
N ARG A 273 -12.78 -18.59 -12.02
CA ARG A 273 -12.96 -19.67 -11.04
C ARG A 273 -12.21 -20.90 -11.53
N LEU A 274 -10.96 -21.04 -11.10
CA LEU A 274 -10.04 -22.07 -11.60
C LEU A 274 -10.45 -23.50 -11.21
N GLU A 275 -11.29 -23.65 -10.18
CA GLU A 275 -11.75 -24.94 -9.68
C GLU A 275 -12.96 -25.51 -10.46
N GLU A 276 -13.61 -24.70 -11.31
CA GLU A 276 -14.81 -25.11 -12.05
C GLU A 276 -14.75 -24.71 -13.52
N ILE A 277 -15.37 -25.53 -14.37
CA ILE A 277 -15.63 -25.13 -15.75
C ILE A 277 -16.83 -24.18 -15.75
N HIS A 278 -16.65 -22.96 -16.26
CA HIS A 278 -17.74 -22.01 -16.40
C HIS A 278 -17.54 -21.05 -17.58
N GLY A 279 -18.56 -20.24 -17.85
CA GLY A 279 -18.49 -19.24 -18.91
C GLY A 279 -19.32 -18.00 -18.59
N PRO A 280 -19.86 -17.32 -19.62
CA PRO A 280 -20.71 -16.16 -19.45
C PRO A 280 -21.82 -16.41 -18.42
N HIS A 281 -22.24 -15.36 -17.73
CA HIS A 281 -23.18 -15.46 -16.61
C HIS A 281 -24.64 -15.69 -17.03
N CYS A 282 -24.88 -16.34 -18.18
CA CYS A 282 -26.21 -16.70 -18.64
C CYS A 282 -26.85 -17.73 -17.69
N ASN A 283 -28.07 -17.44 -17.24
CA ASN A 283 -28.81 -18.30 -16.32
C ASN A 283 -29.00 -19.74 -16.85
N PRO A 284 -29.30 -19.97 -18.16
CA PRO A 284 -29.47 -21.32 -18.70
C PRO A 284 -28.20 -22.18 -18.66
N LEU A 285 -27.01 -21.56 -18.61
CA LEU A 285 -25.75 -22.30 -18.45
C LEU A 285 -25.49 -22.76 -17.03
N LYS A 286 -26.21 -22.18 -16.07
CA LYS A 286 -26.05 -22.43 -14.63
C LYS A 286 -27.26 -23.18 -14.05
N ASP A 287 -28.17 -23.65 -14.90
CA ASP A 287 -29.45 -24.23 -14.48
C ASP A 287 -30.20 -23.30 -13.48
N VAL A 288 -30.16 -21.99 -13.74
CA VAL A 288 -30.87 -20.97 -12.97
C VAL A 288 -32.15 -20.60 -13.72
N LEU A 289 -33.29 -20.73 -13.04
CA LEU A 289 -34.56 -20.18 -13.49
C LEU A 289 -34.76 -18.83 -12.79
N GLN A 290 -34.76 -17.71 -13.54
CA GLN A 290 -34.97 -16.39 -12.95
C GLN A 290 -36.38 -15.89 -13.27
N LEU A 291 -37.20 -15.72 -12.22
CA LEU A 291 -38.58 -15.24 -12.30
C LEU A 291 -38.63 -13.72 -12.08
N LEU A 292 -39.30 -13.03 -13.01
CA LEU A 292 -39.55 -11.60 -12.97
C LEU A 292 -40.96 -11.27 -12.42
N PRO A 293 -41.21 -10.03 -11.97
CA PRO A 293 -42.46 -9.70 -11.30
C PRO A 293 -43.72 -9.84 -12.16
N ASP A 294 -43.58 -9.72 -13.49
CA ASP A 294 -44.67 -9.89 -14.46
C ASP A 294 -45.03 -11.36 -14.74
N GLY A 295 -44.28 -12.32 -14.17
CA GLY A 295 -44.45 -13.75 -14.40
C GLY A 295 -43.64 -14.31 -15.57
N SER A 296 -42.78 -13.49 -16.20
CA SER A 296 -41.84 -13.96 -17.21
C SER A 296 -40.57 -14.57 -16.60
N PHE A 297 -39.92 -15.44 -17.36
CA PHE A 297 -38.62 -16.02 -17.02
C PHE A 297 -37.54 -15.47 -17.94
N THR A 298 -36.38 -15.13 -17.37
CA THR A 298 -35.24 -14.56 -18.12
C THR A 298 -33.98 -15.42 -18.04
N GLY A 299 -33.28 -15.50 -19.17
CA GLY A 299 -31.99 -16.16 -19.30
C GLY A 299 -30.79 -15.29 -18.90
N CYS A 300 -30.98 -14.03 -18.53
CA CYS A 300 -29.88 -13.10 -18.26
C CYS A 300 -30.08 -12.27 -16.99
N PHE A 301 -29.12 -12.32 -16.08
CA PHE A 301 -29.15 -11.53 -14.83
C PHE A 301 -29.11 -10.01 -15.07
N ALA A 302 -28.38 -9.56 -16.11
CA ALA A 302 -28.17 -8.14 -16.40
C ALA A 302 -29.32 -7.52 -17.21
N ARG A 303 -30.14 -8.35 -17.85
CA ARG A 303 -31.19 -7.95 -18.80
C ARG A 303 -32.59 -8.41 -18.38
N GLY A 304 -32.75 -8.93 -17.17
CA GLY A 304 -34.04 -9.33 -16.59
C GLY A 304 -34.98 -8.16 -16.24
N ARG A 305 -35.22 -7.26 -17.20
CA ARG A 305 -35.94 -5.99 -17.02
C ARG A 305 -37.06 -5.78 -18.04
N ASP A 306 -36.91 -6.27 -19.26
CA ASP A 306 -37.88 -6.09 -20.34
C ASP A 306 -38.59 -7.39 -20.69
N VAL A 307 -39.93 -7.35 -20.63
CA VAL A 307 -40.86 -8.48 -20.86
C VAL A 307 -40.73 -9.07 -22.27
N ASN A 308 -40.12 -8.32 -23.19
CA ASN A 308 -39.91 -8.67 -24.60
C ASN A 308 -38.43 -8.54 -25.02
N ASP A 309 -37.48 -8.84 -24.13
CA ASP A 309 -36.06 -8.85 -24.47
C ASP A 309 -35.66 -10.16 -25.20
N TRP A 310 -34.54 -10.13 -25.91
CA TRP A 310 -33.99 -11.34 -26.53
C TRP A 310 -33.68 -12.44 -25.50
N ALA A 311 -33.54 -12.08 -24.22
CA ALA A 311 -33.24 -13.00 -23.13
C ALA A 311 -34.48 -13.63 -22.45
N THR A 312 -35.72 -13.32 -22.85
CA THR A 312 -36.92 -13.99 -22.28
C THR A 312 -36.96 -15.45 -22.71
N ILE A 313 -37.15 -16.37 -21.75
CA ILE A 313 -37.08 -17.83 -21.94
C ILE A 313 -38.36 -18.58 -21.56
N GLY A 314 -39.42 -17.88 -21.15
CA GLY A 314 -40.69 -18.50 -20.80
C GLY A 314 -41.60 -17.60 -19.97
N HIS A 315 -42.79 -18.11 -19.65
CA HIS A 315 -43.78 -17.43 -18.83
C HIS A 315 -44.57 -18.40 -17.94
N TRP A 316 -45.18 -17.85 -16.89
CA TRP A 316 -46.20 -18.53 -16.08
C TRP A 316 -47.61 -18.15 -16.53
N GLU A 317 -48.50 -19.15 -16.70
CA GLU A 317 -49.88 -18.92 -17.15
C GLU A 317 -50.90 -18.96 -16.00
N ALA A 318 -51.59 -17.83 -15.79
CA ALA A 318 -52.52 -17.63 -14.67
C ALA A 318 -53.76 -18.54 -14.66
N GLY A 319 -54.10 -19.17 -15.78
CA GLY A 319 -55.28 -20.04 -15.92
C GLY A 319 -55.02 -21.54 -15.72
N GLY A 320 -53.75 -21.96 -15.68
CA GLY A 320 -53.38 -23.39 -15.58
C GLY A 320 -52.33 -23.70 -14.52
N GLY A 321 -51.68 -22.69 -13.93
CA GLY A 321 -50.60 -22.86 -12.95
C GLY A 321 -49.32 -23.47 -13.52
N GLU A 322 -49.24 -23.63 -14.83
CA GLU A 322 -48.14 -24.30 -15.53
C GLU A 322 -47.05 -23.30 -15.93
N VAL A 323 -45.79 -23.70 -15.75
CA VAL A 323 -44.61 -22.98 -16.23
C VAL A 323 -44.32 -23.44 -17.65
N ARG A 324 -44.33 -22.52 -18.62
CA ARG A 324 -43.98 -22.80 -20.02
C ARG A 324 -42.66 -22.16 -20.38
N LEU A 325 -41.68 -23.00 -20.71
CA LEU A 325 -40.36 -22.58 -21.17
C LEU A 325 -40.27 -22.68 -22.69
N ASP A 326 -39.59 -21.72 -23.32
CA ASP A 326 -39.26 -21.76 -24.74
C ASP A 326 -37.96 -22.56 -24.93
N GLU A 327 -38.12 -23.87 -25.17
CA GLU A 327 -37.01 -24.82 -25.37
C GLU A 327 -36.11 -24.44 -26.56
N ARG A 328 -36.69 -23.87 -27.62
CA ARG A 328 -35.92 -23.40 -28.78
C ARG A 328 -35.03 -22.25 -28.36
N ARG A 329 -35.59 -21.27 -27.64
CA ARG A 329 -34.85 -20.11 -27.15
C ARG A 329 -33.77 -20.47 -26.14
N LEU A 330 -34.06 -21.37 -25.22
CA LEU A 330 -33.07 -21.92 -24.29
C LEU A 330 -31.89 -22.55 -25.04
N SER A 331 -32.19 -23.37 -26.05
CA SER A 331 -31.17 -24.01 -26.89
C SER A 331 -30.35 -23.02 -27.72
N GLU A 332 -30.98 -21.98 -28.27
CA GLU A 332 -30.30 -20.88 -28.97
C GLU A 332 -29.35 -20.11 -28.04
N LEU A 333 -29.82 -19.72 -26.85
CA LEU A 333 -29.04 -18.97 -25.86
C LEU A 333 -27.85 -19.79 -25.34
N LYS A 334 -28.07 -21.08 -25.01
CA LYS A 334 -26.99 -21.97 -24.58
C LYS A 334 -25.92 -22.11 -25.66
N ARG A 335 -26.32 -22.39 -26.90
CA ARG A 335 -25.37 -22.49 -28.02
C ARG A 335 -24.58 -21.20 -28.21
N ALA A 336 -25.25 -20.05 -28.27
CA ALA A 336 -24.60 -18.76 -28.46
C ALA A 336 -23.64 -18.39 -27.32
N ALA A 337 -24.03 -18.64 -26.07
CA ALA A 337 -23.18 -18.37 -24.90
C ALA A 337 -21.96 -19.29 -24.80
N MET A 338 -22.02 -20.49 -25.40
CA MET A 338 -20.94 -21.48 -25.32
C MET A 338 -19.91 -21.39 -26.43
N VAL A 339 -20.22 -20.71 -27.55
CA VAL A 339 -19.26 -20.46 -28.64
C VAL A 339 -17.96 -19.90 -28.08
N ILE A 340 -16.85 -20.62 -28.28
CA ILE A 340 -15.50 -20.15 -27.96
C ILE A 340 -15.00 -19.34 -29.17
N PRO A 341 -14.81 -18.01 -29.05
CA PRO A 341 -14.30 -17.20 -30.14
C PRO A 341 -12.87 -17.61 -30.51
N GLU A 342 -12.48 -17.40 -31.77
CA GLU A 342 -11.17 -17.81 -32.27
C GLU A 342 -10.02 -17.21 -31.44
N ARG A 343 -10.10 -15.91 -31.11
CA ARG A 343 -9.11 -15.22 -30.27
C ARG A 343 -8.94 -15.85 -28.87
N CYS A 344 -9.91 -16.63 -28.39
CA CYS A 344 -9.89 -17.24 -27.06
C CYS A 344 -9.31 -18.66 -27.05
N ARG A 345 -9.18 -19.34 -28.21
CA ARG A 345 -8.81 -20.77 -28.27
C ARG A 345 -7.44 -21.10 -27.69
N GLY A 346 -6.51 -20.13 -27.65
CA GLY A 346 -5.18 -20.28 -27.05
C GLY A 346 -5.04 -19.81 -25.60
N CYS A 347 -6.14 -19.36 -24.96
CA CYS A 347 -6.07 -18.79 -23.62
C CYS A 347 -6.15 -19.88 -22.53
N VAL A 348 -5.21 -19.86 -21.57
CA VAL A 348 -5.17 -20.79 -20.42
C VAL A 348 -6.44 -20.72 -19.55
N ASN A 349 -7.15 -19.59 -19.59
CA ASN A 349 -8.34 -19.33 -18.79
C ASN A 349 -9.66 -19.55 -19.58
N VAL A 350 -9.62 -20.09 -20.81
CA VAL A 350 -10.78 -20.13 -21.72
C VAL A 350 -11.99 -20.89 -21.17
N LEU A 351 -11.76 -21.88 -20.31
CA LEU A 351 -12.80 -22.71 -19.67
C LEU A 351 -13.15 -22.26 -18.25
N HIS A 352 -12.46 -21.25 -17.71
CA HIS A 352 -12.56 -20.78 -16.33
C HIS A 352 -12.84 -19.28 -16.24
N CYS A 353 -13.36 -18.68 -17.32
CA CYS A 353 -13.56 -17.24 -17.46
C CYS A 353 -14.96 -16.91 -17.98
N ALA A 354 -15.53 -15.81 -17.49
CA ALA A 354 -16.79 -15.26 -18.02
C ALA A 354 -16.63 -14.52 -19.36
N ARG A 355 -15.42 -14.51 -19.94
CA ARG A 355 -15.01 -13.74 -21.13
C ARG A 355 -15.19 -12.24 -20.86
N GLU A 356 -15.82 -11.50 -21.76
CA GLU A 356 -16.14 -10.08 -21.56
C GLU A 356 -17.56 -9.86 -21.02
N CYS A 357 -18.26 -10.91 -20.57
CA CYS A 357 -19.56 -10.78 -19.92
C CYS A 357 -19.43 -9.97 -18.61
N PRO A 358 -20.32 -9.01 -18.32
CA PRO A 358 -21.54 -8.65 -19.06
C PRO A 358 -21.37 -7.45 -20.03
N GLU A 359 -20.16 -6.96 -20.26
CA GLU A 359 -19.89 -5.78 -21.11
C GLU A 359 -20.02 -6.09 -22.60
N VAL A 360 -19.64 -7.29 -23.01
CA VAL A 360 -19.85 -7.82 -24.36
C VAL A 360 -20.63 -9.14 -24.26
N CYS A 361 -21.82 -9.17 -24.85
CA CYS A 361 -22.74 -10.29 -24.79
C CYS A 361 -22.87 -11.01 -26.14
N LEU A 362 -22.09 -12.08 -26.34
CA LEU A 362 -22.15 -12.91 -27.55
C LEU A 362 -23.56 -13.49 -27.79
N ALA A 363 -24.27 -13.86 -26.73
CA ALA A 363 -25.63 -14.38 -26.83
C ALA A 363 -26.66 -13.31 -27.26
N GLY A 364 -26.36 -12.03 -27.00
CA GLY A 364 -27.15 -10.89 -27.44
C GLY A 364 -26.80 -10.41 -28.84
N GLY A 365 -25.84 -11.05 -29.52
CA GLY A 365 -25.40 -10.68 -30.86
C GLY A 365 -24.26 -9.67 -30.90
N ASP A 366 -23.65 -9.31 -29.77
CA ASP A 366 -22.50 -8.41 -29.75
C ASP A 366 -21.30 -9.05 -30.44
N ALA A 367 -20.62 -8.29 -31.30
CA ALA A 367 -19.34 -8.69 -31.86
C ALA A 367 -18.25 -8.55 -30.79
N LEU A 368 -17.39 -9.56 -30.71
CA LEU A 368 -16.22 -9.51 -29.86
C LEU A 368 -15.18 -8.55 -30.49
N PRO A 369 -14.62 -7.59 -29.74
CA PRO A 369 -13.64 -6.66 -30.31
C PRO A 369 -12.37 -7.40 -30.78
N ASP A 370 -11.64 -6.81 -31.74
CA ASP A 370 -10.37 -7.39 -32.19
C ASP A 370 -9.33 -7.41 -31.05
N GLU A 371 -9.27 -6.31 -30.28
CA GLU A 371 -8.41 -6.17 -29.12
C GLU A 371 -9.11 -6.62 -27.81
N PRO A 372 -8.37 -7.16 -26.82
CA PRO A 372 -8.93 -7.52 -25.53
C PRO A 372 -9.47 -6.31 -24.75
N GLY A 373 -10.71 -6.41 -24.27
CA GLY A 373 -11.29 -5.46 -23.33
C GLY A 373 -10.73 -5.59 -21.91
N PHE A 374 -11.08 -4.63 -21.03
CA PHE A 374 -10.62 -4.59 -19.64
C PHE A 374 -10.89 -5.91 -18.88
N ARG A 375 -12.11 -6.46 -18.96
CA ARG A 375 -12.49 -7.71 -18.28
C ARG A 375 -11.68 -8.91 -18.75
N CYS A 376 -11.41 -8.99 -20.04
CA CYS A 376 -10.56 -10.04 -20.61
C CYS A 376 -9.15 -9.96 -20.02
N LEU A 377 -8.56 -8.76 -20.01
CA LEU A 377 -7.21 -8.52 -19.51
C LEU A 377 -7.06 -8.85 -18.02
N ILE A 378 -7.96 -8.36 -17.15
CA ILE A 378 -7.87 -8.65 -15.71
C ILE A 378 -8.07 -10.13 -15.43
N SER A 379 -9.01 -10.79 -16.11
CA SER A 379 -9.30 -12.21 -15.89
C SER A 379 -8.12 -13.07 -16.34
N SER A 380 -7.51 -12.75 -17.47
CA SER A 380 -6.31 -13.43 -17.94
C SER A 380 -5.16 -13.28 -16.94
N LYS A 381 -4.89 -12.06 -16.47
CA LYS A 381 -3.76 -11.75 -15.58
C LYS A 381 -3.93 -12.31 -14.17
N LEU A 382 -5.14 -12.27 -13.61
CA LEU A 382 -5.43 -12.88 -12.30
C LEU A 382 -5.31 -14.40 -12.38
N ALA A 383 -5.90 -15.03 -13.40
CA ALA A 383 -5.77 -16.48 -13.61
C ALA A 383 -4.32 -16.91 -13.74
N GLU A 384 -3.54 -16.22 -14.58
CA GLU A 384 -2.10 -16.48 -14.72
C GLU A 384 -1.38 -16.35 -13.38
N GLY A 385 -1.63 -15.26 -12.64
CA GLY A 385 -1.04 -15.02 -11.34
C GLY A 385 -1.35 -16.12 -10.31
N TRP A 386 -2.59 -16.57 -10.24
CA TRP A 386 -3.02 -17.64 -9.33
C TRP A 386 -2.45 -19.01 -9.71
N VAL A 387 -2.40 -19.33 -11.01
CA VAL A 387 -1.79 -20.58 -11.50
C VAL A 387 -0.30 -20.61 -11.17
N LEU A 388 0.41 -19.50 -11.35
CA LEU A 388 1.82 -19.37 -10.99
C LEU A 388 2.05 -19.49 -9.49
N GLU A 389 1.22 -18.85 -8.66
CA GLU A 389 1.26 -19.00 -7.20
C GLU A 389 1.07 -20.45 -6.76
N ALA A 390 0.06 -21.13 -7.30
CA ALA A 390 -0.23 -22.53 -7.00
C ALA A 390 0.93 -23.45 -7.42
N ALA A 391 1.69 -23.08 -8.45
CA ALA A 391 2.91 -23.76 -8.88
C ALA A 391 4.17 -23.38 -8.08
N GLY A 392 4.04 -22.55 -7.03
CA GLY A 392 5.15 -22.15 -6.15
C GLY A 392 6.02 -21.01 -6.69
N PHE A 393 5.52 -20.25 -7.68
CA PHE A 393 6.16 -19.01 -8.13
C PHE A 393 5.59 -17.81 -7.36
N GLU A 394 6.44 -17.02 -6.71
CA GLU A 394 6.00 -15.77 -6.09
C GLU A 394 5.70 -14.70 -7.17
N PRO A 395 4.51 -14.06 -7.14
CA PRO A 395 4.18 -13.01 -8.09
C PRO A 395 5.08 -11.79 -7.84
N ARG A 396 5.72 -11.31 -8.90
CA ARG A 396 6.57 -10.12 -8.82
C ARG A 396 5.69 -8.89 -8.54
N SER A 397 5.99 -8.17 -7.46
CA SER A 397 5.20 -7.09 -6.87
C SER A 397 5.22 -5.76 -7.65
N GLY A 398 5.46 -5.81 -8.96
CA GLY A 398 5.82 -4.65 -9.77
C GLY A 398 4.76 -3.55 -9.91
N THR A 399 5.21 -2.29 -9.91
CA THR A 399 4.40 -1.10 -10.25
C THR A 399 4.22 -0.99 -11.77
N VAL A 400 3.00 -1.09 -12.29
CA VAL A 400 2.74 -1.03 -13.74
C VAL A 400 2.35 0.39 -14.19
N VAL A 401 3.35 1.26 -14.30
CA VAL A 401 3.20 2.56 -14.99
C VAL A 401 3.64 2.40 -16.46
N PRO A 402 2.97 2.98 -17.47
CA PRO A 402 3.48 2.91 -18.85
C PRO A 402 4.76 3.75 -19.04
N ALA A 403 5.71 3.28 -19.85
CA ALA A 403 6.96 4.02 -20.14
C ALA A 403 6.69 5.43 -20.73
N SER A 404 5.60 5.60 -21.48
CA SER A 404 5.16 6.90 -22.01
C SER A 404 4.75 7.91 -20.91
N ARG A 405 4.27 7.42 -19.76
CA ARG A 405 4.00 8.27 -18.59
C ARG A 405 5.30 8.63 -17.88
N ILE A 406 6.25 7.72 -17.78
CA ILE A 406 7.58 7.98 -17.21
C ILE A 406 8.33 9.04 -18.01
N ARG A 407 8.36 8.92 -19.34
CA ARG A 407 8.99 9.93 -20.22
C ARG A 407 8.37 11.32 -20.04
N ARG A 408 7.05 11.40 -19.81
CA ARG A 408 6.38 12.68 -19.50
C ARG A 408 6.77 13.24 -18.14
N LEU A 409 6.96 12.39 -17.14
CA LEU A 409 7.44 12.82 -15.82
C LEU A 409 8.89 13.33 -15.86
N LEU A 410 9.72 12.79 -16.76
CA LEU A 410 11.11 13.23 -16.98
C LEU A 410 11.22 14.42 -17.94
N ALA A 411 10.12 15.01 -18.40
CA ALA A 411 10.16 16.13 -19.33
C ALA A 411 10.92 17.33 -18.74
N GLY A 412 11.81 17.94 -19.54
CA GLY A 412 12.64 19.07 -19.13
C GLY A 412 13.84 18.71 -18.25
N ALA A 413 14.12 17.42 -18.03
CA ALA A 413 15.30 16.96 -17.32
C ALA A 413 16.53 16.78 -18.23
N ASP A 414 16.32 16.72 -19.55
CA ASP A 414 17.35 16.51 -20.57
C ASP A 414 18.40 17.63 -20.61
N GLU A 415 18.09 18.81 -20.07
CA GLU A 415 19.06 19.89 -19.85
C GLU A 415 20.11 19.57 -18.77
N PHE A 416 19.80 18.66 -17.84
CA PHE A 416 20.63 18.37 -16.67
C PHE A 416 21.19 16.94 -16.65
N ILE A 417 20.45 15.99 -17.20
CA ILE A 417 20.73 14.55 -17.10
C ILE A 417 20.41 13.78 -18.39
N ASP A 418 20.93 12.55 -18.52
CA ASP A 418 20.45 11.63 -19.57
C ASP A 418 19.18 10.93 -19.10
N THR A 419 18.04 11.34 -19.65
CA THR A 419 16.72 10.82 -19.27
C THR A 419 16.53 9.33 -19.56
N ASN A 420 17.37 8.70 -20.40
CA ASN A 420 17.29 7.26 -20.63
C ASN A 420 17.77 6.45 -19.42
N GLU A 421 18.63 6.99 -18.57
CA GLU A 421 19.19 6.25 -17.43
C GLU A 421 18.16 6.08 -16.29
N PRO A 422 17.45 7.12 -15.79
CA PRO A 422 16.33 6.91 -14.86
C PRO A 422 15.21 6.05 -15.44
N LEU A 423 14.96 6.15 -16.75
CA LEU A 423 14.00 5.29 -17.44
C LEU A 423 14.44 3.82 -17.42
N ALA A 424 15.70 3.54 -17.74
CA ALA A 424 16.26 2.18 -17.71
C ALA A 424 16.26 1.61 -16.28
N LEU A 425 16.61 2.42 -15.27
CA LEU A 425 16.52 2.04 -13.87
C LEU A 425 15.08 1.67 -13.48
N TRP A 426 14.11 2.50 -13.87
CA TRP A 426 12.70 2.22 -13.67
C TRP A 426 12.27 0.91 -14.38
N GLU A 427 12.66 0.69 -15.63
CA GLU A 427 12.33 -0.55 -16.37
C GLU A 427 12.95 -1.79 -15.71
N ALA A 428 14.17 -1.68 -15.19
CA ALA A 428 14.86 -2.78 -14.51
C ALA A 428 14.17 -3.21 -13.21
N VAL A 429 13.57 -2.26 -12.47
CA VAL A 429 12.96 -2.52 -11.16
C VAL A 429 11.44 -2.69 -11.20
N ARG A 430 10.72 -2.05 -12.14
CA ARG A 430 9.24 -2.00 -12.14
C ARG A 430 8.57 -3.37 -12.19
N HIS A 431 9.26 -4.38 -12.70
CA HIS A 431 8.75 -5.75 -12.80
C HIS A 431 9.28 -6.67 -11.71
N ARG A 432 10.20 -6.20 -10.87
CA ARG A 432 10.89 -7.00 -9.84
C ARG A 432 10.58 -6.50 -8.43
N PHE A 433 10.37 -5.21 -8.27
CA PHE A 433 10.10 -4.56 -6.99
C PHE A 433 8.85 -3.68 -7.07
N ALA A 434 8.11 -3.64 -5.97
CA ALA A 434 7.09 -2.65 -5.69
C ALA A 434 7.76 -1.32 -5.37
N ILE A 435 7.84 -0.39 -6.34
CA ILE A 435 8.44 0.94 -6.14
C ILE A 435 7.71 1.69 -5.01
N GLU A 436 6.41 1.44 -4.86
CA GLU A 436 5.57 1.94 -3.77
C GLU A 436 5.88 1.39 -2.39
N CYS A 437 6.57 0.26 -2.30
CA CYS A 437 7.03 -0.32 -1.03
C CYS A 437 8.41 0.20 -0.63
N ARG A 438 8.72 1.48 -0.94
CA ARG A 438 9.88 2.14 -0.36
C ARG A 438 9.75 2.14 1.15
N ALA A 439 10.68 1.47 1.82
CA ALA A 439 10.84 1.52 3.26
C ALA A 439 12.21 2.12 3.57
N LEU A 440 12.23 3.15 4.40
CA LEU A 440 13.46 3.56 5.05
C LEU A 440 13.72 2.65 6.24
N PRO A 441 14.98 2.33 6.57
CA PRO A 441 15.28 1.55 7.75
C PRO A 441 14.75 2.22 9.01
N PRO A 442 13.71 1.66 9.67
CA PRO A 442 13.21 2.24 10.89
C PRO A 442 14.22 1.98 12.02
N PRO A 443 14.22 2.81 13.09
CA PRO A 443 14.98 2.51 14.29
C PRO A 443 14.62 1.12 14.84
N LEU A 444 15.60 0.41 15.38
CA LEU A 444 15.42 -0.98 15.85
C LEU A 444 14.28 -1.14 16.87
N TRP A 445 14.14 -0.19 17.79
CA TRP A 445 13.09 -0.20 18.80
C TRP A 445 11.68 -0.06 18.22
N GLN A 446 11.53 0.58 17.05
CA GLN A 446 10.24 0.70 16.39
C GLN A 446 9.80 -0.63 15.78
N MET A 447 10.76 -1.47 15.36
CA MET A 447 10.49 -2.80 14.81
C MET A 447 10.22 -3.84 15.89
N ARG A 448 10.99 -3.81 16.99
CA ARG A 448 11.01 -4.89 18.00
C ARG A 448 10.36 -4.52 19.33
N GLY A 449 10.10 -3.24 19.56
CA GLY A 449 9.85 -2.71 20.91
C GLY A 449 11.13 -2.68 21.75
N PHE A 450 11.04 -2.08 22.94
CA PHE A 450 12.11 -2.16 23.93
C PHE A 450 12.07 -3.50 24.66
N GLU A 451 13.23 -4.12 24.84
CA GLU A 451 13.40 -5.31 25.68
C GLU A 451 13.45 -4.90 27.16
N ASP A 452 14.07 -3.74 27.41
CA ASP A 452 14.28 -3.17 28.72
C ASP A 452 13.57 -1.82 28.86
N ASP A 453 12.89 -1.64 29.99
CA ASP A 453 12.47 -0.31 30.46
C ASP A 453 13.70 0.57 30.76
N GLY A 454 13.48 1.89 30.90
CA GLY A 454 14.57 2.84 31.13
C GLY A 454 15.52 2.51 32.29
N ALA A 455 15.00 1.97 33.40
CA ALA A 455 15.81 1.63 34.56
C ALA A 455 16.67 0.37 34.34
N LYS A 456 16.12 -0.63 33.64
CA LYS A 456 16.89 -1.82 33.20
C LYS A 456 17.91 -1.45 32.14
N ALA A 457 17.52 -0.65 31.15
CA ALA A 457 18.42 -0.20 30.08
C ALA A 457 19.63 0.54 30.66
N TRP A 458 19.41 1.42 31.64
CA TRP A 458 20.51 2.09 32.30
C TRP A 458 21.42 1.15 33.10
N ARG A 459 20.86 0.12 33.74
CA ARG A 459 21.68 -0.91 34.42
C ARG A 459 22.54 -1.70 33.43
N HIS A 460 21.99 -2.10 32.28
CA HIS A 460 22.75 -2.77 31.22
C HIS A 460 23.85 -1.89 30.65
N LEU A 461 23.55 -0.62 30.34
CA LEU A 461 24.54 0.34 29.87
C LEU A 461 25.68 0.54 30.86
N LYS A 462 25.39 0.66 32.17
CA LYS A 462 26.45 0.77 33.19
C LYS A 462 27.41 -0.42 33.17
N MET A 463 26.90 -1.64 33.11
CA MET A 463 27.75 -2.84 33.02
C MET A 463 28.60 -2.83 31.75
N ARG A 464 28.02 -2.39 30.62
CA ARG A 464 28.74 -2.28 29.34
C ARG A 464 29.83 -1.21 29.37
N LEU A 465 29.53 -0.04 29.94
CA LEU A 465 30.49 1.05 30.16
C LEU A 465 31.66 0.58 31.03
N GLU A 466 31.39 -0.17 32.10
CA GLU A 466 32.42 -0.73 33.00
C GLU A 466 33.25 -1.84 32.34
N SER A 467 32.68 -2.56 31.36
CA SER A 467 33.39 -3.59 30.56
C SER A 467 34.13 -3.04 29.34
N GLY A 468 33.96 -1.76 29.02
CA GLY A 468 34.48 -1.14 27.80
C GLY A 468 36.01 -1.10 27.78
N MET A 469 36.59 -1.38 26.61
CA MET A 469 38.04 -1.27 26.40
C MET A 469 38.46 0.20 26.41
N SER A 470 39.36 0.58 27.33
CA SER A 470 39.96 1.92 27.36
C SER A 470 40.67 2.23 26.03
N GLY A 471 40.33 3.36 25.39
CA GLY A 471 41.03 3.87 24.21
C GLY A 471 40.27 3.83 22.88
N GLU A 472 39.09 3.23 22.80
CA GLU A 472 38.25 3.26 21.59
C GLU A 472 37.58 4.64 21.39
N ALA A 473 37.46 5.07 20.14
CA ALA A 473 36.86 6.36 19.81
C ALA A 473 35.34 6.39 20.01
N LEU A 474 34.80 7.60 20.20
CA LEU A 474 33.37 7.89 20.38
C LEU A 474 32.88 8.91 19.36
N SER A 475 31.70 8.65 18.81
CA SER A 475 30.87 9.66 18.17
C SER A 475 29.82 10.17 19.16
N VAL A 476 29.56 11.47 19.19
CA VAL A 476 28.58 12.08 20.10
C VAL A 476 27.47 12.76 19.30
N TYR A 477 26.23 12.49 19.66
CA TYR A 477 25.05 13.16 19.12
C TYR A 477 24.32 13.91 20.23
N VAL A 478 23.98 15.17 19.99
CA VAL A 478 23.18 15.98 20.93
C VAL A 478 21.89 16.38 20.25
N HIS A 479 20.77 15.86 20.75
CA HIS A 479 19.44 16.22 20.26
C HIS A 479 18.93 17.48 20.95
N VAL A 480 18.69 18.53 20.16
CA VAL A 480 18.05 19.77 20.62
C VAL A 480 16.67 19.84 19.99
N PRO A 481 15.57 19.69 20.75
CA PRO A 481 14.23 19.50 20.16
C PRO A 481 13.58 20.80 19.70
N PHE A 482 14.22 21.96 19.86
CA PHE A 482 13.54 23.25 19.77
C PHE A 482 13.55 23.84 18.36
N CYS A 483 12.41 24.43 17.96
CA CYS A 483 12.27 25.19 16.71
C CYS A 483 11.57 26.54 16.97
N ASP A 484 11.78 27.52 16.10
CA ASP A 484 10.94 28.75 16.05
C ASP A 484 9.46 28.38 15.91
N ARG A 485 9.18 27.56 14.90
CA ARG A 485 7.88 26.99 14.62
C ARG A 485 8.07 25.65 13.91
N ARG A 486 7.08 24.76 14.06
CA ARG A 486 7.08 23.50 13.33
C ARG A 486 6.73 23.72 11.85
N CYS A 487 7.60 23.26 10.95
CA CYS A 487 7.32 23.23 9.51
C CYS A 487 6.19 22.24 9.22
N GLY A 488 5.26 22.60 8.32
CA GLY A 488 4.07 21.78 8.04
C GLY A 488 4.38 20.40 7.45
N PHE A 489 5.47 20.29 6.68
CA PHE A 489 5.94 19.05 6.06
C PHE A 489 6.81 18.19 6.98
N CYS A 490 7.38 18.75 8.05
CA CYS A 490 8.37 18.08 8.88
C CYS A 490 7.75 16.96 9.73
N ASP A 491 8.36 15.77 9.70
CA ASP A 491 8.01 14.59 10.48
C ASP A 491 8.87 14.41 11.74
N CYS A 492 10.00 15.12 11.83
CA CYS A 492 10.91 15.08 12.97
C CYS A 492 10.23 15.50 14.28
N TYR A 493 10.75 14.97 15.39
CA TYR A 493 10.36 15.44 16.72
C TYR A 493 10.91 16.85 16.95
N SER A 494 10.01 17.82 17.12
CA SER A 494 10.39 19.19 17.46
C SER A 494 9.30 19.87 18.27
N VAL A 495 9.72 20.71 19.22
CA VAL A 495 8.88 21.48 20.12
C VAL A 495 9.03 22.97 19.77
N PRO A 496 7.95 23.65 19.37
CA PRO A 496 7.96 25.11 19.19
C PRO A 496 8.26 25.80 20.52
N LEU A 497 9.08 26.87 20.50
CA LEU A 497 9.38 27.69 21.69
C LEU A 497 8.70 29.09 21.72
N PRO A 498 7.36 29.23 21.60
CA PRO A 498 6.71 30.53 21.80
C PRO A 498 6.43 30.82 23.29
N GLY A 499 6.67 32.06 23.74
CA GLY A 499 6.12 32.59 25.01
C GLY A 499 6.83 32.23 26.33
N SER A 500 7.64 31.18 26.40
CA SER A 500 8.41 30.77 27.62
C SER A 500 9.84 30.30 27.32
N ARG A 501 10.42 30.79 26.22
CA ARG A 501 11.74 30.39 25.68
C ARG A 501 12.83 30.30 26.74
N ARG A 502 13.01 31.34 27.56
CA ARG A 502 14.10 31.40 28.57
C ARG A 502 14.00 30.29 29.62
N GLU A 503 12.79 30.01 30.10
CA GLU A 503 12.56 28.98 31.12
C GLU A 503 12.80 27.58 30.54
N GLN A 504 12.27 27.31 29.35
CA GLN A 504 12.43 26.00 28.69
C GLN A 504 13.88 25.73 28.28
N GLU A 505 14.60 26.71 27.70
CA GLU A 505 16.02 26.56 27.38
C GLU A 505 16.87 26.33 28.64
N SER A 506 16.55 27.03 29.72
CA SER A 506 17.26 26.88 31.00
C SER A 506 17.00 25.51 31.63
N ALA A 507 15.74 25.04 31.61
CA ALA A 507 15.36 23.71 32.10
C ALA A 507 16.03 22.60 31.27
N PHE A 508 16.05 22.75 29.95
CA PHE A 508 16.75 21.82 29.06
C PHE A 508 18.24 21.73 29.38
N ALA A 509 18.94 22.86 29.50
CA ALA A 509 20.36 22.85 29.87
C ALA A 509 20.59 22.29 31.29
N ALA A 510 19.67 22.52 32.22
CA ALA A 510 19.74 21.99 33.59
C ALA A 510 19.54 20.46 33.64
N ALA A 511 18.78 19.88 32.70
CA ALA A 511 18.64 18.44 32.55
C ALA A 511 19.85 17.81 31.83
N LEU A 512 20.25 18.41 30.70
CA LEU A 512 21.30 17.86 29.83
C LEU A 512 22.68 17.80 30.49
N LEU A 513 23.06 18.80 31.30
CA LEU A 513 24.37 18.78 31.95
C LEU A 513 24.50 17.67 32.99
N ALA A 514 23.45 17.41 33.78
CA ALA A 514 23.45 16.32 34.75
C ALA A 514 23.37 14.95 34.08
N GLU A 515 22.73 14.86 32.90
CA GLU A 515 22.81 13.67 32.04
C GLU A 515 24.27 13.40 31.61
N MET A 516 24.98 14.43 31.11
CA MET A 516 26.40 14.30 30.77
C MET A 516 27.24 13.83 31.97
N ASP A 517 26.98 14.35 33.17
CA ASP A 517 27.61 13.88 34.41
C ASP A 517 27.32 12.39 34.66
N ALA A 518 26.05 11.96 34.54
CA ALA A 518 25.66 10.56 34.77
C ALA A 518 26.36 9.56 33.85
N TRP A 519 26.61 9.94 32.59
CA TRP A 519 27.40 9.18 31.62
C TRP A 519 28.90 9.21 31.93
N THR A 520 29.44 10.40 32.19
CA THR A 520 30.90 10.60 32.34
C THR A 520 31.45 10.23 33.71
N ASP A 521 30.62 10.07 34.74
CA ASP A 521 31.02 9.54 36.05
C ASP A 521 31.31 8.02 36.03
N ARG A 522 31.17 7.38 34.88
CA ARG A 522 31.47 5.96 34.68
C ARG A 522 32.90 5.79 34.18
N ASN A 523 33.61 4.83 34.75
CA ASN A 523 35.00 4.54 34.41
C ASN A 523 35.13 4.30 32.90
N GLY A 524 36.07 5.01 32.25
CA GLY A 524 36.43 4.84 30.85
C GLY A 524 35.86 5.88 29.87
N LEU A 525 34.67 6.44 30.08
CA LEU A 525 34.05 7.32 29.06
C LEU A 525 34.80 8.64 28.89
N ARG A 526 35.30 9.23 29.98
CA ARG A 526 36.10 10.49 29.95
C ARG A 526 37.44 10.34 29.23
N GLU A 527 37.95 9.12 29.11
CA GLU A 527 39.27 8.80 28.55
C GLU A 527 39.19 8.42 27.07
N ARG A 528 37.99 8.18 26.55
CA ARG A 528 37.77 7.80 25.15
C ARG A 528 37.79 9.03 24.24
N PRO A 529 38.64 9.06 23.20
CA PRO A 529 38.73 10.21 22.31
C PRO A 529 37.43 10.42 21.52
N VAL A 530 36.95 11.66 21.47
CA VAL A 530 35.77 12.01 20.68
C VAL A 530 36.18 12.42 19.27
N THR A 531 35.68 11.71 18.26
CA THR A 531 35.97 11.97 16.84
C THR A 531 35.05 13.02 16.26
N THR A 532 33.77 13.00 16.65
CA THR A 532 32.77 13.98 16.21
C THR A 532 31.74 14.28 17.29
N ILE A 533 31.31 15.54 17.34
CA ILE A 533 30.15 16.00 18.09
C ILE A 533 29.18 16.63 17.08
N HIS A 534 28.03 15.97 16.91
CA HIS A 534 26.98 16.39 15.99
C HIS A 534 25.74 16.88 16.74
N PHE A 535 25.35 18.12 16.49
CA PHE A 535 24.12 18.70 17.02
C PHE A 535 23.00 18.60 15.98
N GLY A 536 21.89 17.97 16.33
CA GLY A 536 20.73 17.82 15.45
C GLY A 536 19.38 17.88 16.19
N GLY A 537 18.31 17.58 15.47
CA GLY A 537 16.96 17.43 16.03
C GLY A 537 15.95 18.42 15.47
N GLY A 538 15.53 19.39 16.27
CA GLY A 538 14.76 20.54 15.80
C GLY A 538 15.68 21.51 15.05
N THR A 539 16.04 22.60 15.70
CA THR A 539 17.03 23.56 15.20
C THR A 539 17.97 23.88 16.36
N PRO A 540 19.09 23.14 16.52
CA PRO A 540 20.04 23.36 17.61
C PRO A 540 20.45 24.82 17.81
N HIS A 541 20.70 25.52 16.70
CA HIS A 541 21.08 26.93 16.71
C HIS A 541 19.93 27.91 17.06
N TRP A 542 18.75 27.40 17.40
CA TRP A 542 17.66 28.19 17.93
C TRP A 542 17.80 28.44 19.44
N LEU A 543 18.67 27.73 20.15
CA LEU A 543 19.00 28.07 21.54
C LEU A 543 19.60 29.48 21.62
N SER A 544 19.38 30.18 22.74
CA SER A 544 20.13 31.42 22.99
C SER A 544 21.63 31.14 23.08
N ALA A 545 22.45 32.08 22.59
CA ALA A 545 23.91 31.96 22.56
C ALA A 545 24.50 31.54 23.91
N ALA A 546 24.00 32.11 25.01
CA ALA A 546 24.45 31.78 26.36
C ALA A 546 24.14 30.32 26.76
N VAL A 547 22.97 29.79 26.39
CA VAL A 547 22.60 28.40 26.68
C VAL A 547 23.38 27.45 25.78
N PHE A 548 23.53 27.78 24.50
CA PHE A 548 24.28 26.97 23.55
C PHE A 548 25.76 26.87 23.93
N GLU A 549 26.41 28.00 24.24
CA GLU A 549 27.80 28.04 24.72
C GLU A 549 27.98 27.25 26.03
N ARG A 550 27.01 27.31 26.94
CA ARG A 550 27.03 26.52 28.18
C ARG A 550 27.02 25.02 27.91
N ILE A 551 26.23 24.55 26.95
CA ILE A 551 26.19 23.12 26.56
C ILE A 551 27.50 22.70 25.88
N VAL A 552 28.00 23.50 24.93
CA VAL A 552 29.29 23.25 24.26
C VAL A 552 30.44 23.18 25.26
N THR A 553 30.47 24.10 26.23
CA THR A 553 31.45 24.10 27.31
C THR A 553 31.31 22.85 28.18
N GLY A 554 30.08 22.48 28.55
CA GLY A 554 29.80 21.29 29.34
C GLY A 554 30.31 19.99 28.71
N LEU A 555 30.19 19.84 27.39
CA LEU A 555 30.75 18.70 26.64
C LEU A 555 32.28 18.68 26.70
N ARG A 556 32.94 19.83 26.51
CA ARG A 556 34.40 19.94 26.55
C ARG A 556 34.98 19.63 27.93
N GLU A 557 34.27 19.98 28.99
CA GLU A 557 34.70 19.73 30.37
C GLU A 557 34.60 18.24 30.76
N ARG A 558 33.73 17.48 30.09
CA ARG A 558 33.37 16.10 30.49
C ARG A 558 33.90 15.03 29.56
N LEU A 559 34.12 15.35 28.29
CA LEU A 559 34.55 14.41 27.26
C LEU A 559 35.96 14.75 26.75
N LEU A 560 36.70 13.75 26.26
CA LEU A 560 38.01 13.96 25.66
C LEU A 560 37.88 14.56 24.25
N VAL A 561 37.61 15.86 24.21
CA VAL A 561 37.59 16.67 22.99
C VAL A 561 39.00 17.14 22.67
N THR A 562 39.44 16.95 21.43
CA THR A 562 40.74 17.39 20.95
C THR A 562 40.58 18.39 19.79
N PRO A 563 41.66 19.08 19.37
CA PRO A 563 41.60 19.90 18.16
C PRO A 563 41.22 19.14 16.87
N ALA A 564 41.32 17.80 16.88
CA ALA A 564 40.92 16.94 15.77
C ALA A 564 39.44 16.54 15.81
N THR A 565 38.72 16.81 16.90
CA THR A 565 37.28 16.50 17.02
C THR A 565 36.48 17.35 16.03
N GLU A 566 35.71 16.70 15.16
CA GLU A 566 34.78 17.38 14.26
C GLU A 566 33.60 17.94 15.07
N TRP A 567 33.29 19.23 14.86
CA TRP A 567 32.09 19.86 15.42
C TRP A 567 31.14 20.22 14.27
N ALA A 568 29.99 19.56 14.27
CA ALA A 568 28.97 19.64 13.23
C ALA A 568 27.61 20.06 13.83
N ILE A 569 26.84 20.83 13.06
CA ILE A 569 25.53 21.30 13.49
C ILE A 569 24.54 21.36 12.33
N GLU A 570 23.32 20.93 12.60
CA GLU A 570 22.15 21.16 11.75
C GLU A 570 21.53 22.52 12.04
N THR A 571 21.24 23.29 10.99
CA THR A 571 20.52 24.55 11.10
C THR A 571 19.68 24.82 9.86
N THR A 572 18.99 25.96 9.84
CA THR A 572 18.19 26.44 8.72
C THR A 572 18.84 27.67 8.10
N THR A 573 18.59 27.94 6.82
CA THR A 573 19.13 29.14 6.13
C THR A 573 18.77 30.44 6.85
N SER A 574 17.63 30.47 7.53
CA SER A 574 17.17 31.63 8.30
C SER A 574 18.00 31.91 9.57
N LEU A 575 18.86 30.98 9.99
CA LEU A 575 19.77 31.09 11.16
C LEU A 575 21.23 30.89 10.75
N ALA A 576 21.56 31.25 9.51
CA ALA A 576 22.92 31.23 8.97
C ALA A 576 23.35 32.64 8.51
N GLY A 577 23.00 33.67 9.30
CA GLY A 577 23.49 35.03 9.08
C GLY A 577 24.93 35.23 9.59
N PRO A 578 25.53 36.40 9.34
CA PRO A 578 26.92 36.66 9.72
C PRO A 578 27.19 36.50 11.23
N ALA A 579 26.27 36.96 12.09
CA ALA A 579 26.42 36.85 13.53
C ALA A 579 26.34 35.38 13.99
N GLU A 580 25.38 34.65 13.44
CA GLU A 580 25.17 33.22 13.70
C GLU A 580 26.39 32.38 13.28
N LEU A 581 26.91 32.61 12.07
CA LEU A 581 28.08 31.91 11.54
C LEU A 581 29.35 32.22 12.33
N GLU A 582 29.53 33.47 12.78
CA GLU A 582 30.67 33.87 13.60
C GLU A 582 30.63 33.24 14.99
N GLU A 583 29.44 33.17 15.60
CA GLU A 583 29.24 32.47 16.87
C GLU A 583 29.65 31.00 16.77
N LEU A 584 29.13 30.28 15.78
CA LEU A 584 29.48 28.88 15.52
C LEU A 584 30.98 28.70 15.27
N TRP A 585 31.58 29.60 14.49
CA TRP A 585 33.01 29.55 14.20
C TRP A 585 33.86 29.70 15.46
N ARG A 586 33.53 30.68 16.31
CA ARG A 586 34.18 30.91 17.61
C ARG A 586 34.03 29.71 18.53
N LEU A 587 32.86 29.08 18.51
CA LEU A 587 32.59 27.86 19.28
C LEU A 587 33.26 26.61 18.69
N GLY A 588 33.99 26.71 17.57
CA GLY A 588 34.79 25.62 17.01
C GLY A 588 34.08 24.76 15.97
N PHE A 589 32.84 25.08 15.61
CA PHE A 589 32.13 24.38 14.54
C PHE A 589 32.79 24.66 13.19
N ARG A 590 32.94 23.60 12.39
CA ARG A 590 33.52 23.68 11.04
C ARG A 590 32.67 22.98 9.98
N ARG A 591 31.68 22.19 10.39
CA ARG A 591 30.70 21.57 9.51
C ARG A 591 29.30 22.11 9.77
N LEU A 592 28.59 22.44 8.69
CA LEU A 592 27.24 23.01 8.74
C LEU A 592 26.30 22.25 7.80
N HIS A 593 25.23 21.70 8.36
CA HIS A 593 24.13 21.11 7.59
C HIS A 593 23.00 22.13 7.48
N LEU A 594 22.76 22.64 6.27
CA LEU A 594 21.78 23.68 5.99
C LEU A 594 20.48 23.10 5.46
N GLY A 595 19.41 23.29 6.21
CA GLY A 595 18.05 22.98 5.81
C GLY A 595 17.53 23.92 4.71
N VAL A 596 17.83 23.60 3.44
CA VAL A 596 17.38 24.36 2.25
C VAL A 596 16.04 23.86 1.74
N GLN A 597 15.85 22.53 1.72
CA GLN A 597 14.67 21.77 1.26
C GLN A 597 14.46 21.81 -0.25
N THR A 598 14.32 23.01 -0.81
CA THR A 598 14.14 23.27 -2.25
C THR A 598 14.48 24.73 -2.56
N LEU A 599 14.99 25.01 -3.76
CA LEU A 599 15.16 26.37 -4.30
C LEU A 599 14.00 26.78 -5.24
N GLU A 600 12.96 25.96 -5.39
CA GLU A 600 11.78 26.30 -6.19
C GLU A 600 10.84 27.19 -5.35
N ASP A 601 10.81 28.50 -5.62
CA ASP A 601 10.10 29.49 -4.78
C ASP A 601 8.60 29.17 -4.60
N SER A 602 7.91 28.71 -5.64
CA SER A 602 6.50 28.29 -5.56
C SER A 602 6.30 27.15 -4.56
N VAL A 603 7.22 26.18 -4.52
CA VAL A 603 7.20 25.06 -3.58
C VAL A 603 7.56 25.55 -2.18
N ARG A 604 8.58 26.42 -2.04
CA ARG A 604 9.00 27.01 -0.77
C ARG A 604 7.83 27.72 -0.08
N GLU A 605 7.10 28.54 -0.81
CA GLU A 605 5.89 29.22 -0.34
C GLU A 605 4.81 28.21 0.06
N ASN A 606 4.58 27.19 -0.77
CA ASN A 606 3.58 26.17 -0.51
C ASN A 606 3.86 25.36 0.78
N ILE A 607 5.13 25.04 1.03
CA ILE A 607 5.59 24.31 2.23
C ILE A 607 5.74 25.22 3.46
N GLY A 608 5.49 26.52 3.31
CA GLY A 608 5.52 27.51 4.40
C GLY A 608 6.90 28.02 4.79
N ARG A 609 7.90 27.89 3.92
CA ARG A 609 9.20 28.57 4.06
C ARG A 609 9.01 30.06 3.73
N ARG A 610 9.52 30.94 4.60
CA ARG A 610 9.31 32.40 4.51
C ARG A 610 10.34 33.12 3.63
N GLU A 611 11.52 32.54 3.46
CA GLU A 611 12.61 33.14 2.69
C GLU A 611 12.57 32.65 1.24
N SER A 612 12.86 33.55 0.30
CA SER A 612 13.04 33.18 -1.11
C SER A 612 14.29 32.33 -1.32
N ALA A 613 14.36 31.65 -2.45
CA ALA A 613 15.49 30.86 -2.90
C ALA A 613 16.77 31.70 -2.97
N ALA A 614 16.70 32.93 -3.48
CA ALA A 614 17.83 33.84 -3.54
C ALA A 614 18.41 34.17 -2.15
N LYS A 615 17.55 34.37 -1.14
CA LYS A 615 18.00 34.57 0.23
C LYS A 615 18.64 33.31 0.80
N ALA A 616 18.01 32.15 0.62
CA ALA A 616 18.59 30.87 1.04
C ALA A 616 19.98 30.65 0.42
N LEU A 617 20.14 30.92 -0.88
CA LEU A 617 21.41 30.81 -1.59
C LEU A 617 22.47 31.78 -1.05
N SER A 618 22.10 33.03 -0.74
CA SER A 618 23.03 33.99 -0.12
C SER A 618 23.58 33.52 1.23
N LYS A 619 22.79 32.75 1.99
CA LYS A 619 23.20 32.19 3.29
C LYS A 619 24.12 30.99 3.12
N VAL A 620 23.88 30.17 2.09
CA VAL A 620 24.80 29.12 1.67
C VAL A 620 26.15 29.72 1.29
N ALA A 621 26.16 30.75 0.43
CA ALA A 621 27.39 31.44 0.03
C ALA A 621 28.15 32.01 1.24
N ALA A 622 27.46 32.66 2.19
CA ALA A 622 28.09 33.18 3.40
C ALA A 622 28.76 32.10 4.27
N ALA A 623 28.16 30.91 4.38
CA ALA A 623 28.75 29.78 5.09
C ALA A 623 30.02 29.26 4.40
N LEU A 624 29.97 29.15 3.07
CA LEU A 624 31.10 28.73 2.23
C LEU A 624 32.26 29.74 2.31
N ASP A 625 31.97 31.04 2.18
CA ASP A 625 32.95 32.13 2.25
C ASP A 625 33.66 32.16 3.62
N ARG A 626 32.94 31.81 4.69
CA ARG A 626 33.52 31.71 6.04
C ARG A 626 34.45 30.50 6.20
N GLY A 627 34.38 29.53 5.29
CA GLY A 627 35.22 28.35 5.23
C GLY A 627 34.60 27.09 5.85
N PHE A 628 33.30 27.07 6.15
CA PHE A 628 32.63 25.86 6.62
C PHE A 628 32.67 24.76 5.56
N VAL A 629 32.70 23.51 6.00
CA VAL A 629 32.26 22.37 5.17
C VAL A 629 30.74 22.39 5.20
N THR A 630 30.12 22.76 4.09
CA THR A 630 28.69 23.08 4.05
C THR A 630 27.95 22.07 3.19
N THR A 631 26.89 21.48 3.74
CA THR A 631 26.01 20.56 3.02
C THR A 631 24.58 21.07 3.00
N ALA A 632 23.80 20.75 1.96
CA ALA A 632 22.38 21.09 1.91
C ALA A 632 21.49 19.87 2.12
N ASP A 633 20.50 20.01 3.02
CA ASP A 633 19.41 19.06 3.17
C ASP A 633 18.26 19.45 2.24
N LEU A 634 17.94 18.55 1.31
CA LEU A 634 16.92 18.73 0.28
C LEU A 634 15.83 17.66 0.42
N VAL A 635 14.60 18.03 0.06
CA VAL A 635 13.44 17.15 0.17
C VAL A 635 12.80 16.97 -1.21
N PHE A 636 12.68 15.71 -1.65
CA PHE A 636 11.94 15.33 -2.84
C PHE A 636 10.53 14.80 -2.49
N GLY A 637 9.60 14.91 -3.43
CA GLY A 637 8.19 14.55 -3.22
C GLY A 637 7.35 15.67 -2.59
N LEU A 638 7.86 16.91 -2.55
CA LEU A 638 7.12 18.04 -1.99
C LEU A 638 5.90 18.42 -2.86
N PRO A 639 4.78 18.89 -2.27
CA PRO A 639 3.60 19.28 -3.03
C PRO A 639 3.90 20.42 -4.01
N GLY A 640 3.64 20.18 -5.30
CA GLY A 640 3.88 21.15 -6.38
C GLY A 640 5.30 21.15 -6.95
N GLN A 641 6.20 20.28 -6.47
CA GLN A 641 7.57 20.17 -6.97
C GLN A 641 7.61 19.65 -8.41
N THR A 642 8.45 20.27 -9.23
CA THR A 642 8.65 19.90 -10.64
C THR A 642 10.03 19.27 -10.88
N MET A 643 10.20 18.49 -11.96
CA MET A 643 11.50 17.87 -12.29
C MET A 643 12.55 18.96 -12.58
N THR A 644 12.18 19.93 -13.41
CA THR A 644 13.05 21.06 -13.78
C THR A 644 13.38 21.93 -12.57
N GLY A 645 12.40 22.26 -11.72
CA GLY A 645 12.65 23.04 -10.49
C GLY A 645 13.57 22.31 -9.51
N TRP A 646 13.40 21.00 -9.37
CA TRP A 646 14.26 20.14 -8.56
C TRP A 646 15.71 20.12 -9.06
N LEU A 647 15.93 19.82 -10.35
CA LEU A 647 17.27 19.71 -10.93
C LEU A 647 17.97 21.07 -11.07
N SER A 648 17.24 22.13 -11.43
CA SER A 648 17.79 23.49 -11.48
C SER A 648 18.22 24.00 -10.10
N GLY A 649 17.44 23.72 -9.06
CA GLY A 649 17.81 24.03 -7.68
C GLY A 649 19.06 23.27 -7.24
N LEU A 650 19.14 21.97 -7.57
CA LEU A 650 20.32 21.15 -7.29
C LEU A 650 21.56 21.66 -8.01
N ALA A 651 21.44 22.00 -9.30
CA ALA A 651 22.51 22.56 -10.10
C ALA A 651 23.02 23.90 -9.53
N THR A 652 22.11 24.80 -9.18
CA THR A 652 22.43 26.10 -8.59
C THR A 652 23.24 25.95 -7.29
N LEU A 653 22.83 25.01 -6.42
CA LEU A 653 23.53 24.73 -5.17
C LEU A 653 24.90 24.06 -5.40
N ALA A 654 25.01 23.18 -6.39
CA ALA A 654 26.27 22.53 -6.74
C ALA A 654 27.27 23.52 -7.35
N ASP A 655 26.80 24.44 -8.20
CA ASP A 655 27.63 25.49 -8.80
C ASP A 655 28.02 26.57 -7.79
N ALA A 656 27.26 26.75 -6.71
CA ALA A 656 27.66 27.58 -5.58
C ALA A 656 28.83 26.99 -4.78
N GLY A 657 29.20 25.72 -5.01
CA GLY A 657 30.36 25.08 -4.37
C GLY A 657 30.06 24.37 -3.05
N LEU A 658 28.82 23.90 -2.85
CA LEU A 658 28.51 23.04 -1.69
C LEU A 658 29.39 21.79 -1.66
N ASP A 659 29.76 21.40 -0.43
CA ASP A 659 30.61 20.23 -0.21
C ASP A 659 29.81 18.91 -0.21
N GLY A 660 28.48 18.95 -0.02
CA GLY A 660 27.64 17.75 -0.01
C GLY A 660 26.13 18.00 0.01
N PHE A 661 25.36 16.94 -0.20
CA PHE A 661 23.90 16.97 -0.34
C PHE A 661 23.24 15.78 0.35
N SER A 662 22.28 16.04 1.24
CA SER A 662 21.38 15.01 1.77
C SER A 662 20.05 15.07 1.04
N LEU A 663 19.62 13.95 0.46
CA LEU A 663 18.35 13.85 -0.26
C LEU A 663 17.33 13.02 0.53
N TYR A 664 16.32 13.68 1.07
CA TYR A 664 15.27 13.05 1.85
C TYR A 664 13.97 12.97 1.05
N GLY A 665 13.31 11.82 1.08
CA GLY A 665 11.96 11.70 0.52
C GLY A 665 10.95 12.13 1.57
N LEU A 666 9.96 12.93 1.19
CA LEU A 666 8.90 13.39 2.06
C LEU A 666 8.21 12.21 2.78
N GLN A 667 8.41 12.11 4.09
CA GLN A 667 7.75 11.08 4.90
C GLN A 667 6.34 11.51 5.28
N VAL A 668 5.35 10.65 5.10
CA VAL A 668 3.97 10.91 5.54
C VAL A 668 3.76 10.33 6.93
N SER A 669 3.49 11.18 7.91
CA SER A 669 3.25 10.78 9.31
C SER A 669 1.96 11.40 9.84
N HIS A 670 1.49 10.91 11.00
CA HIS A 670 0.36 11.52 11.71
C HIS A 670 0.58 13.02 12.00
N ARG A 671 1.85 13.44 12.09
CA ARG A 671 2.24 14.81 12.42
C ARG A 671 2.07 15.78 11.26
N ASN A 672 2.19 15.36 10.00
CA ASN A 672 2.14 16.23 8.81
C ASN A 672 0.98 15.91 7.85
N ARG A 673 0.23 14.81 8.06
CA ARG A 673 -0.91 14.39 7.23
C ARG A 673 -1.90 15.52 6.93
N ARG A 674 -2.40 16.23 7.96
CA ARG A 674 -3.35 17.36 7.80
C ARG A 674 -2.78 18.53 7.00
N PHE A 675 -1.47 18.71 7.02
CA PHE A 675 -0.83 19.75 6.23
C PHE A 675 -0.80 19.35 4.75
N LEU A 676 -0.41 18.10 4.47
CA LEU A 676 -0.35 17.55 3.11
C LEU A 676 -1.73 17.49 2.45
N GLU A 677 -2.76 17.03 3.17
CA GLU A 677 -4.15 16.98 2.69
C GLU A 677 -4.65 18.35 2.20
N ARG A 678 -4.37 19.41 2.97
CA ARG A 678 -4.80 20.79 2.63
C ARG A 678 -4.06 21.40 1.45
N ARG A 679 -2.89 20.86 1.08
CA ARG A 679 -2.06 21.37 -0.02
C ARG A 679 -2.17 20.52 -1.29
N GLY A 680 -3.25 19.74 -1.41
CA GLY A 680 -3.51 18.88 -2.57
C GLY A 680 -2.70 17.58 -2.60
N GLY A 681 -2.10 17.20 -1.47
CA GLY A 681 -1.37 15.94 -1.33
C GLY A 681 -2.32 14.75 -1.24
N HIS A 682 -2.86 14.30 -2.37
CA HIS A 682 -3.46 12.97 -2.48
C HIS A 682 -2.36 11.99 -2.92
N GLY A 683 -1.72 11.37 -1.92
CA GLY A 683 -0.78 10.26 -2.09
C GLY A 683 0.63 10.69 -2.47
N ALA A 684 1.61 10.24 -1.69
CA ALA A 684 2.96 10.04 -2.20
C ALA A 684 2.83 9.33 -3.56
N ASN A 685 3.37 9.91 -4.64
CA ASN A 685 3.47 9.21 -5.92
C ASN A 685 4.85 8.57 -5.94
N PRO A 686 4.98 7.29 -5.55
CA PRO A 686 6.30 6.72 -5.27
C PRO A 686 7.11 6.58 -6.55
N VAL A 687 6.45 6.45 -7.70
CA VAL A 687 7.10 6.47 -9.01
C VAL A 687 7.66 7.85 -9.31
N TRP A 688 6.92 8.92 -9.03
CA TRP A 688 7.42 10.27 -9.20
C TRP A 688 8.62 10.57 -8.29
N GLU A 689 8.50 10.23 -7.01
CA GLU A 689 9.58 10.39 -6.04
C GLU A 689 10.82 9.55 -6.40
N PHE A 690 10.61 8.32 -6.88
CA PHE A 690 11.68 7.46 -7.39
C PHE A 690 12.42 8.13 -8.55
N LEU A 691 11.69 8.72 -9.50
CA LEU A 691 12.29 9.42 -10.63
C LEU A 691 13.03 10.68 -10.19
N LEU A 692 12.49 11.48 -9.26
CA LEU A 692 13.18 12.64 -8.69
C LEU A 692 14.49 12.24 -8.01
N PHE A 693 14.47 11.15 -7.26
CA PHE A 693 15.67 10.64 -6.59
C PHE A 693 16.69 10.11 -7.61
N CYS A 694 16.28 9.29 -8.58
CA CYS A 694 17.18 8.79 -9.62
C CYS A 694 17.80 9.91 -10.46
N ALA A 695 17.03 10.94 -10.78
CA ALA A 695 17.51 12.09 -11.51
C ALA A 695 18.57 12.88 -10.72
N ALA A 696 18.33 13.13 -9.42
CA ALA A 696 19.29 13.80 -8.56
C ALA A 696 20.56 12.96 -8.32
N ASP A 697 20.42 11.65 -8.11
CA ASP A 697 21.53 10.72 -7.96
C ASP A 697 22.46 10.74 -9.19
N GLN A 698 21.86 10.63 -10.38
CA GLN A 698 22.58 10.70 -11.64
C GLN A 698 23.31 12.04 -11.80
N TYR A 699 22.65 13.15 -11.48
CA TYR A 699 23.22 14.49 -11.55
C TYR A 699 24.44 14.64 -10.61
N LEU A 700 24.27 14.31 -9.33
CA LEU A 700 25.33 14.44 -8.31
C LEU A 700 26.51 13.50 -8.56
N THR A 701 26.23 12.25 -8.94
CA THR A 701 27.27 11.28 -9.28
C THR A 701 28.11 11.74 -10.47
N ARG A 702 27.48 12.31 -11.52
CA ARG A 702 28.21 12.86 -12.68
C ARG A 702 29.06 14.09 -12.32
N ARG A 703 28.71 14.80 -11.25
CA ARG A 703 29.51 15.90 -10.68
C ARG A 703 30.66 15.43 -9.79
N GLY A 704 30.83 14.11 -9.62
CA GLY A 704 31.92 13.51 -8.87
C GLY A 704 31.66 13.37 -7.37
N LEU A 705 30.43 13.59 -6.91
CA LEU A 705 30.06 13.30 -5.53
C LEU A 705 29.84 11.80 -5.33
N VAL A 706 30.17 11.31 -4.14
CA VAL A 706 30.11 9.89 -3.78
C VAL A 706 29.20 9.72 -2.56
N LYS A 707 28.44 8.64 -2.52
CA LYS A 707 27.64 8.33 -1.33
C LYS A 707 28.54 7.91 -0.17
N ASN A 708 28.41 8.58 0.97
CA ASN A 708 28.92 8.11 2.27
C ASN A 708 27.79 7.69 3.22
N HIS A 709 26.54 7.89 2.79
CA HIS A 709 25.30 7.38 3.35
C HIS A 709 24.31 7.14 2.20
N PHE A 710 23.36 6.21 2.35
CA PHE A 710 22.45 5.83 1.26
C PHE A 710 21.58 7.00 0.73
N THR A 711 21.46 8.09 1.49
CA THR A 711 20.80 9.35 1.11
C THR A 711 21.74 10.57 1.02
N HIS A 712 23.04 10.44 1.33
CA HIS A 712 23.96 11.57 1.38
C HIS A 712 25.08 11.43 0.36
N PHE A 713 25.29 12.48 -0.43
CA PHE A 713 26.30 12.60 -1.45
C PHE A 713 27.36 13.59 -0.98
N ALA A 714 28.57 13.09 -0.80
CA ALA A 714 29.71 13.84 -0.29
C ALA A 714 30.70 14.17 -1.40
N GLY A 715 31.16 15.42 -1.40
CA GLY A 715 32.33 15.87 -2.14
C GLY A 715 33.64 15.68 -1.34
N PRO A 716 34.78 16.11 -1.89
CA PRO A 716 36.10 15.78 -1.31
C PRO A 716 36.36 16.32 0.10
N ARG A 717 35.70 17.41 0.50
CA ARG A 717 35.82 18.00 1.85
C ARG A 717 34.82 17.41 2.86
N ASP A 718 33.88 16.61 2.39
CA ASP A 718 32.76 16.12 3.18
C ASP A 718 32.99 14.68 3.68
N GLY A 719 33.69 14.56 4.82
CA GLY A 719 33.88 13.28 5.49
C GLY A 719 32.65 12.77 6.26
N ASN A 720 31.76 13.67 6.69
CA ASN A 720 30.61 13.46 7.57
C ASN A 720 30.82 12.30 8.58
N LEU A 721 31.59 12.57 9.64
CA LEU A 721 32.00 11.51 10.55
C LEU A 721 30.82 10.93 11.34
N TYR A 722 29.75 11.69 11.55
CA TYR A 722 28.56 11.19 12.23
C TYR A 722 27.89 10.04 11.45
N TYR A 723 27.67 10.18 10.14
CA TYR A 723 27.04 9.13 9.33
C TYR A 723 27.89 7.86 9.19
N THR A 724 29.21 7.98 9.34
CA THR A 724 30.15 6.89 9.12
C THR A 724 30.66 6.24 10.41
N HIS A 725 30.10 6.58 11.59
CA HIS A 725 30.55 6.05 12.89
C HIS A 725 30.53 4.50 12.94
N GLY A 726 29.49 3.87 12.40
CA GLY A 726 29.39 2.41 12.36
C GLY A 726 30.49 1.74 11.53
N LEU A 727 30.96 2.38 10.45
CA LEU A 727 32.11 1.88 9.68
C LEU A 727 33.43 1.98 10.42
N ARG A 728 33.54 2.95 11.33
CA ARG A 728 34.73 3.14 12.17
C ARG A 728 34.69 2.29 13.44
N GLY A 729 33.60 1.53 13.65
CA GLY A 729 33.40 0.73 14.86
C GLY A 729 33.27 1.60 16.12
N GLU A 730 32.84 2.85 15.97
CA GLU A 730 32.70 3.77 17.10
C GLU A 730 31.33 3.63 17.75
N ASP A 731 31.29 3.68 19.08
CA ASP A 731 30.03 3.83 19.80
C ASP A 731 29.45 5.23 19.57
N LEU A 732 28.13 5.31 19.62
CA LEU A 732 27.38 6.57 19.50
C LEU A 732 26.77 6.93 20.86
N LEU A 733 27.41 7.86 21.55
CA LEU A 733 26.86 8.51 22.74
C LEU A 733 25.84 9.57 22.29
N ALA A 734 24.56 9.21 22.37
CA ALA A 734 23.46 10.13 22.13
C ALA A 734 22.96 10.74 23.44
N LEU A 735 22.72 12.05 23.43
CA LEU A 735 22.30 12.86 24.58
C LEU A 735 21.07 13.70 24.23
N GLY A 736 20.23 13.97 25.24
CA GLY A 736 19.04 14.81 25.09
C GLY A 736 17.76 14.06 24.70
N PRO A 737 16.61 14.75 24.71
CA PRO A 737 15.30 14.12 24.55
C PRO A 737 15.17 13.47 23.17
N SER A 738 14.48 12.33 23.10
CA SER A 738 14.26 11.56 21.87
C SER A 738 15.52 11.04 21.17
N ALA A 739 16.71 11.20 21.77
CA ALA A 739 17.97 10.79 21.16
C ALA A 739 18.17 9.27 21.26
N ASP A 740 18.60 8.66 20.16
CA ASP A 740 18.93 7.23 20.06
C ASP A 740 20.44 7.05 20.03
N GLY A 741 20.97 6.20 20.92
CA GLY A 741 22.38 5.88 20.98
C GLY A 741 22.63 4.39 20.88
N VAL A 742 23.88 4.04 20.58
CA VAL A 742 24.35 2.66 20.61
C VAL A 742 25.68 2.59 21.35
N PHE A 743 25.76 1.70 22.33
CA PHE A 743 26.97 1.47 23.09
C PHE A 743 27.26 -0.02 23.20
N ASN A 744 28.39 -0.45 22.66
CA ASN A 744 28.83 -1.83 22.58
C ASN A 744 27.71 -2.77 22.09
N GLY A 745 27.04 -2.42 21.00
CA GLY A 745 25.93 -3.21 20.43
C GLY A 745 24.61 -3.17 21.23
N TYR A 746 24.49 -2.32 22.25
CA TYR A 746 23.25 -2.09 22.97
C TYR A 746 22.63 -0.75 22.56
N HIS A 747 21.42 -0.81 22.00
CA HIS A 747 20.68 0.38 21.60
C HIS A 747 19.88 0.93 22.78
N TYR A 748 19.86 2.25 22.96
CA TYR A 748 19.05 2.93 23.96
C TYR A 748 18.41 4.20 23.41
N ARG A 749 17.32 4.64 24.05
CA ARG A 749 16.57 5.85 23.66
C ARG A 749 16.20 6.69 24.87
N HIS A 750 16.26 8.02 24.71
CA HIS A 750 15.70 8.99 25.67
C HIS A 750 14.22 9.31 25.37
N PRO A 751 13.40 9.59 26.41
CA PRO A 751 12.01 9.98 26.22
C PRO A 751 11.88 11.34 25.54
N GLU A 752 10.68 11.66 25.07
CA GLU A 752 10.34 13.01 24.58
C GLU A 752 10.51 14.07 25.70
N LEU A 753 10.60 15.35 25.31
CA LEU A 753 11.00 16.47 26.18
C LEU A 753 10.30 16.50 27.55
N GLU A 754 8.98 16.29 27.60
CA GLU A 754 8.24 16.32 28.87
C GLU A 754 8.71 15.21 29.83
N GLY A 755 8.82 13.97 29.32
CA GLY A 755 9.34 12.84 30.11
C GLY A 755 10.81 13.00 30.45
N TYR A 756 11.60 13.57 29.54
CA TYR A 756 13.03 13.83 29.73
C TYR A 756 13.28 14.86 30.84
N LEU A 757 12.51 15.95 30.88
CA LEU A 757 12.63 16.97 31.93
C LEU A 757 12.10 16.51 33.30
N ALA A 758 11.16 15.56 33.33
CA ALA A 758 10.57 15.04 34.57
C ALA A 758 11.38 13.90 35.20
N GLY A 759 12.14 13.15 34.40
CA GLY A 759 12.89 11.98 34.84
C GLY A 759 14.25 12.31 35.47
N PRO A 760 14.82 11.39 36.30
CA PRO A 760 16.19 11.53 36.78
C PRO A 760 17.20 11.22 35.65
N PRO A 761 18.37 11.89 35.61
CA PRO A 761 19.38 11.62 34.60
C PRO A 761 19.98 10.20 34.73
N PRO A 762 20.31 9.52 33.61
CA PRO A 762 20.20 10.03 32.25
C PRO A 762 18.77 9.99 31.67
N GLY A 763 17.81 9.36 32.36
CA GLY A 763 16.40 9.35 31.99
C GLY A 763 16.16 8.65 30.65
N LEU A 764 16.12 7.32 30.66
CA LEU A 764 15.91 6.52 29.45
C LEU A 764 14.44 6.11 29.30
N GLU A 765 13.97 6.02 28.06
CA GLU A 765 12.67 5.44 27.72
C GLU A 765 12.77 3.91 27.74
N GLY A 766 13.83 3.38 27.12
CA GLY A 766 14.11 1.95 27.07
C GLY A 766 15.38 1.62 26.30
N GLY A 767 15.64 0.32 26.17
CA GLY A 767 16.76 -0.20 25.38
C GLY A 767 16.54 -1.64 24.92
N LEU A 768 17.44 -2.09 24.06
CA LEU A 768 17.42 -3.43 23.48
C LEU A 768 18.81 -3.81 22.97
N GLU A 769 19.10 -5.11 22.97
CA GLU A 769 20.25 -5.65 22.27
C GLU A 769 20.06 -5.47 20.75
N GLN A 770 21.07 -4.95 20.06
CA GLN A 770 21.08 -5.02 18.61
C GLN A 770 21.15 -6.51 18.21
N PRO A 771 20.35 -6.95 17.20
CA PRO A 771 20.37 -8.34 16.76
C PRO A 771 21.80 -8.81 16.46
N GLY A 772 22.29 -9.76 17.25
CA GLY A 772 23.60 -10.38 17.04
C GLY A 772 24.79 -9.43 17.14
N SER A 773 24.97 -8.76 18.28
CA SER A 773 26.28 -8.27 18.72
C SER A 773 27.30 -9.44 18.68
N GLY A 774 27.96 -9.62 17.52
CA GLY A 774 28.84 -10.77 17.21
C GLY A 774 28.53 -11.59 15.95
N ARG A 775 27.57 -11.23 15.07
CA ARG A 775 27.36 -11.93 13.78
C ARG A 775 27.97 -11.20 12.58
N ALA A 776 28.48 -11.99 11.62
CA ALA A 776 29.35 -11.55 10.54
C ALA A 776 28.73 -10.65 9.46
N TRP A 777 27.42 -10.38 9.48
CA TRP A 777 26.73 -9.58 8.47
C TRP A 777 26.65 -8.08 8.77
N MET A 778 26.78 -7.67 10.03
CA MET A 778 26.70 -6.27 10.44
C MET A 778 27.70 -5.35 9.71
N PRO A 779 28.98 -5.74 9.51
CA PRO A 779 29.91 -4.92 8.71
C PRO A 779 29.42 -4.69 7.27
N ALA A 780 28.81 -5.70 6.64
CA ALA A 780 28.22 -5.55 5.31
C ALA A 780 27.02 -4.60 5.32
N ALA A 781 26.20 -4.64 6.37
CA ALA A 781 25.08 -3.72 6.56
C ALA A 781 25.56 -2.27 6.71
N SER A 782 26.58 -2.03 7.55
CA SER A 782 27.18 -0.71 7.73
C SER A 782 27.83 -0.18 6.46
N GLU A 783 28.56 -1.01 5.71
CA GLU A 783 29.08 -0.64 4.39
C GLU A 783 27.96 -0.23 3.45
N LEU A 784 26.91 -1.06 3.36
CA LEU A 784 25.79 -0.82 2.46
C LEU A 784 25.05 0.48 2.79
N MET A 785 24.80 0.75 4.07
CA MET A 785 24.23 2.00 4.55
C MET A 785 25.09 3.21 4.21
N CYS A 786 26.40 3.03 4.13
CA CYS A 786 27.36 4.04 3.68
C CYS A 786 27.57 4.10 2.16
N GLY A 787 26.70 3.46 1.38
CA GLY A 787 26.69 3.55 -0.08
C GLY A 787 27.71 2.67 -0.79
N ARG A 788 28.35 1.72 -0.09
CA ARG A 788 29.37 0.82 -0.65
C ARG A 788 29.20 -0.62 -0.16
N LEU A 789 29.85 -1.58 -0.80
CA LEU A 789 29.88 -2.95 -0.30
C LEU A 789 31.14 -3.64 -0.80
N SER A 790 31.97 -4.12 0.11
CA SER A 790 33.16 -4.89 -0.21
C SER A 790 32.86 -6.38 -0.39
N GLU A 791 33.64 -7.03 -1.25
CA GLU A 791 33.66 -8.50 -1.36
C GLU A 791 33.99 -9.16 -0.03
N SER A 792 34.93 -8.60 0.73
CA SER A 792 35.28 -9.13 2.05
C SER A 792 34.08 -9.13 3.01
N ALA A 793 33.34 -8.02 3.11
CA ALA A 793 32.25 -7.91 4.07
C ALA A 793 31.09 -8.83 3.70
N LEU A 794 30.70 -8.88 2.42
CA LEU A 794 29.58 -9.72 1.98
C LEU A 794 29.89 -11.22 2.10
N TRP A 795 31.16 -11.63 1.90
CA TRP A 795 31.56 -13.03 2.02
C TRP A 795 31.77 -13.43 3.48
N ALA A 796 32.31 -12.53 4.31
CA ALA A 796 32.36 -12.74 5.76
C ALA A 796 30.95 -12.92 6.33
N ALA A 797 29.97 -12.19 5.82
CA ALA A 797 28.56 -12.34 6.16
C ALA A 797 27.95 -13.70 5.76
N GLY A 798 28.63 -14.51 4.93
CA GLY A 798 28.07 -15.74 4.36
C GLY A 798 26.99 -15.47 3.30
N ARG A 799 27.00 -14.27 2.68
CA ARG A 799 25.93 -13.77 1.80
C ARG A 799 26.35 -13.58 0.34
N GLY A 800 27.45 -14.20 -0.09
CA GLY A 800 27.97 -14.08 -1.45
C GLY A 800 26.97 -14.46 -2.56
N THR A 801 25.94 -15.27 -2.27
CA THR A 801 24.91 -15.66 -3.24
C THR A 801 23.94 -14.53 -3.59
N LEU A 802 23.81 -13.48 -2.75
CA LEU A 802 22.91 -12.35 -3.00
C LEU A 802 23.37 -11.47 -4.17
N ILE A 803 24.69 -11.42 -4.42
CA ILE A 803 25.28 -10.42 -5.32
C ILE A 803 24.77 -10.53 -6.76
N GLY A 804 24.57 -11.75 -7.26
CA GLY A 804 24.07 -11.97 -8.62
C GLY A 804 22.70 -11.34 -8.82
N GLY A 805 21.79 -11.54 -7.86
CA GLY A 805 20.45 -10.95 -7.88
C GLY A 805 20.48 -9.43 -7.75
N TRP A 806 21.32 -8.88 -6.87
CA TRP A 806 21.45 -7.43 -6.69
C TRP A 806 22.01 -6.73 -7.93
N LEU A 807 23.00 -7.31 -8.60
CA LEU A 807 23.54 -6.78 -9.86
C LEU A 807 22.54 -6.89 -11.00
N GLU A 808 21.87 -8.03 -11.16
CA GLU A 808 20.84 -8.22 -12.20
C GLU A 808 19.66 -7.24 -12.04
N ALA A 809 19.34 -6.92 -10.79
CA ALA A 809 18.29 -5.98 -10.43
C ALA A 809 18.76 -4.52 -10.38
N GLY A 810 20.05 -4.27 -10.65
CA GLY A 810 20.64 -2.94 -10.74
C GLY A 810 20.80 -2.20 -9.41
N LEU A 811 20.71 -2.89 -8.27
CA LEU A 811 20.82 -2.28 -6.92
C LEU A 811 22.26 -1.85 -6.58
N LEU A 812 23.24 -2.49 -7.23
CA LEU A 812 24.66 -2.22 -7.05
C LEU A 812 25.32 -2.00 -8.42
N VAL A 813 26.39 -1.21 -8.43
CA VAL A 813 27.26 -1.00 -9.59
C VAL A 813 28.69 -1.33 -9.19
N SER A 814 29.44 -2.01 -10.06
CA SER A 814 30.85 -2.36 -9.78
C SER A 814 31.70 -1.11 -9.52
N SER A 815 32.59 -1.18 -8.52
CA SER A 815 33.50 -0.09 -8.15
C SER A 815 34.93 -0.63 -7.98
N PRO A 816 35.88 -0.32 -8.88
CA PRO A 816 37.26 -0.79 -8.77
C PRO A 816 38.10 0.00 -7.72
N PRO A 817 39.10 -0.62 -7.06
CA PRO A 817 39.49 -2.03 -7.15
C PRO A 817 38.76 -2.90 -6.10
N GLY A 818 37.79 -3.69 -6.56
CA GLY A 818 37.05 -4.66 -5.74
C GLY A 818 35.82 -4.08 -5.03
N GLY A 819 34.70 -4.80 -5.09
CA GLY A 819 33.43 -4.42 -4.47
C GLY A 819 32.51 -3.59 -5.35
N TRP A 820 31.52 -2.96 -4.70
CA TRP A 820 30.39 -2.31 -5.34
C TRP A 820 30.00 -1.00 -4.65
N ARG A 821 29.36 -0.12 -5.43
CA ARG A 821 28.71 1.10 -4.95
C ARG A 821 27.20 0.96 -5.07
N LEU A 822 26.48 1.61 -4.16
CA LEU A 822 25.03 1.64 -4.13
C LEU A 822 24.48 2.51 -5.26
N SER A 823 23.64 1.93 -6.13
CA SER A 823 22.97 2.66 -7.21
C SER A 823 21.81 3.50 -6.66
N ALA A 824 21.15 4.30 -7.51
CA ALA A 824 19.93 5.00 -7.12
C ALA A 824 18.81 4.03 -6.70
N THR A 825 18.64 2.91 -7.41
CA THR A 825 17.66 1.87 -7.05
C THR A 825 18.05 1.13 -5.79
N GLY A 826 19.34 0.88 -5.56
CA GLY A 826 19.84 0.32 -4.30
C GLY A 826 19.53 1.21 -3.10
N SER A 827 19.77 2.52 -3.22
CA SER A 827 19.38 3.50 -2.19
C SER A 827 17.87 3.51 -1.96
N TRP A 828 17.07 3.34 -3.01
CA TRP A 828 15.61 3.30 -2.91
C TRP A 828 15.10 2.05 -2.16
N PHE A 829 15.74 0.89 -2.40
CA PHE A 829 15.39 -0.40 -1.82
C PHE A 829 16.33 -0.85 -0.71
N ILE A 830 16.95 0.11 -0.01
CA ILE A 830 17.99 -0.18 0.98
C ILE A 830 17.49 -1.11 2.09
N GLN A 831 16.26 -0.92 2.57
CA GLN A 831 15.70 -1.75 3.63
C GLN A 831 15.56 -3.21 3.20
N GLN A 832 15.07 -3.46 1.98
CA GLN A 832 14.95 -4.84 1.47
C GLN A 832 16.32 -5.52 1.36
N MET A 833 17.36 -4.77 1.02
CA MET A 833 18.72 -5.31 0.97
C MET A 833 19.25 -5.64 2.37
N LEU A 834 18.94 -4.81 3.38
CA LEU A 834 19.28 -5.09 4.78
C LEU A 834 18.55 -6.33 5.31
N ASP A 835 17.25 -6.44 5.04
CA ASP A 835 16.44 -7.61 5.40
C ASP A 835 17.04 -8.90 4.82
N GLN A 836 17.51 -8.86 3.57
CA GLN A 836 18.15 -10.00 2.91
C GLN A 836 19.52 -10.37 3.50
N LEU A 837 20.27 -9.39 4.02
CA LEU A 837 21.51 -9.67 4.77
C LEU A 837 21.20 -10.35 6.10
N GLU A 838 20.15 -9.92 6.79
CA GLU A 838 19.73 -10.44 8.09
C GLU A 838 19.10 -11.84 8.01
N ALA A 839 18.16 -12.06 7.09
CA ALA A 839 17.23 -13.20 7.08
C ALA A 839 17.84 -14.59 6.79
N ALA A 840 19.13 -14.70 6.44
CA ALA A 840 19.70 -15.92 5.87
C ALA A 840 20.49 -16.83 6.83
#